data_AF-A0A844F752-F1
#
_entry.id   AF-A0A844F752-F1
#
_cell.length_a   1.000
_cell.length_b   1.000
_cell.length_c   1.000
_cell.angle_alpha   90.00
_cell.angle_beta   90.00
_cell.angle_gamma   90.00
#
_symmetry.space_group_name_H-M   'P 1'
#
loop_
_entity.id
_entity.type
_entity.pdbx_description
1 polymer ?
#
loop_
_entity_poly.entity_id
_entity_poly.type
_entity_poly.pdbx_seq_one_letter_code
_entity_poly.pdbx_strand_id
1 'polypeptide(L)'
;MALLQDLIQQIDDPALRDRILQETDKLMKKKKFGLVFEEHLPECTPLYDVPIRIGSKVALKTGYVRDIYTVVKIDCGEVICDRRETHEQKTFKLDELVVVAEFGEPIYPTLKPLDSVENAPDSELWHTLIEADNYHALQLLEYLYAEKVDCIYIDPPYNTGAKDWKYNNDYVDGSDAYRHSKWLSMMEKRLKLAKKLLNPNDSVLIVTIDEKEYLHLGCLLEEIFPEARMQMITSRINKKASTRVGQFARCDEYLFLLQFGSMNIQKSKYSMLDVTDNSNPDAKESKTDTIWNSMLRRGSNGSSRRESPNLFYPVWIDTKKKKIEFVGEPLPLEMDRHDVEKRPPAAGLKAVWPIRTDNSEGRWQLAHETLRAYLEQGIAKLGAYNKKRDQWAVVFLKKKQKEQLRDGILIETGKNLDGSLILEWNEDAEQDREPKTMWVRDWHDASTYGTNLIDKIIPKRNFPFPKSLYAVEDTLRFYVGNKKDALVVDFFSGSGTTLHAVNLLNVEDGGHRRCVMVTNNEVSETEIKSLTKKGLHPGDEEWERVGIARYVTWPRTVCAIEGHDTNNVPLKGDYLGIERPMSAGFPTNAAFFKLSFLDKTSVALGRQFRELLPVLWMKGGAIGRCPTLKNDELPEMLILPQNKMAVLIDEIYYSEFDAELSKHPEIQTVFIVTDSETAYRSMIRTYDGKDCYQLYRDYLDNFRINTGR
;
A
#
# COMPACT_ATOMS: atom_id res chain seq x y z
N MET A 1 -11.30 -26.36 -10.58
CA MET A 1 -12.62 -27.00 -10.81
C MET A 1 -12.71 -27.71 -12.15
N ALA A 2 -12.23 -27.12 -13.25
CA ALA A 2 -12.14 -27.78 -14.56
C ALA A 2 -11.39 -29.13 -14.51
N LEU A 3 -10.22 -29.18 -13.86
CA LEU A 3 -9.47 -30.43 -13.64
C LEU A 3 -10.28 -31.52 -12.92
N LEU A 4 -11.13 -31.12 -11.96
CA LEU A 4 -11.98 -32.06 -11.22
C LEU A 4 -13.05 -32.65 -12.16
N GLN A 5 -13.64 -31.85 -13.04
CA GLN A 5 -14.60 -32.34 -14.04
C GLN A 5 -13.92 -33.28 -15.04
N ASP A 6 -12.72 -32.97 -15.51
CA ASP A 6 -11.94 -33.84 -16.39
C ASP A 6 -11.60 -35.18 -15.70
N LEU A 7 -11.17 -35.14 -14.43
CA LEU A 7 -10.92 -36.34 -13.64
C LEU A 7 -12.19 -37.16 -13.40
N ILE A 8 -13.35 -36.51 -13.22
CA ILE A 8 -14.63 -37.21 -13.09
C ILE A 8 -15.03 -37.89 -14.42
N GLN A 9 -14.72 -37.28 -15.57
CA GLN A 9 -14.98 -37.90 -16.87
C GLN A 9 -14.16 -39.17 -17.12
N GLN A 10 -12.98 -39.28 -16.49
CA GLN A 10 -12.11 -40.46 -16.55
C GLN A 10 -12.58 -41.64 -15.69
N ILE A 11 -13.70 -41.50 -14.96
CA ILE A 11 -14.26 -42.58 -14.14
C ILE A 11 -15.02 -43.56 -15.05
N ASP A 12 -14.51 -44.80 -15.11
CA ASP A 12 -15.06 -45.89 -15.93
C ASP A 12 -16.45 -46.37 -15.48
N ASP A 13 -16.74 -46.31 -14.17
CA ASP A 13 -18.04 -46.67 -13.60
C ASP A 13 -19.06 -45.53 -13.81
N PRO A 14 -20.09 -45.70 -14.67
CA PRO A 14 -21.05 -44.66 -14.97
C PRO A 14 -21.87 -44.21 -13.75
N ALA A 15 -22.19 -45.14 -12.84
CA ALA A 15 -22.99 -44.84 -11.66
C ALA A 15 -22.19 -44.06 -10.61
N LEU A 16 -20.91 -44.38 -10.46
CA LEU A 16 -20.01 -43.63 -9.59
C LEU A 16 -19.74 -42.23 -10.16
N ARG A 17 -19.48 -42.14 -11.48
CA ARG A 17 -19.28 -40.88 -12.19
C ARG A 17 -20.45 -39.92 -11.99
N ASP A 18 -21.68 -40.38 -12.23
CA ASP A 18 -22.89 -39.55 -12.08
C ASP A 18 -23.11 -39.10 -10.63
N ARG A 19 -22.83 -39.97 -9.65
CA ARG A 19 -22.92 -39.61 -8.22
C ARG A 19 -21.90 -38.56 -7.83
N ILE A 20 -20.66 -38.68 -8.28
CA ILE A 20 -19.60 -37.70 -7.99
C ILE A 20 -19.90 -36.38 -8.72
N LEU A 21 -20.38 -36.41 -9.97
CA LEU A 21 -20.87 -35.22 -10.67
C LEU A 21 -21.98 -34.52 -9.90
N GLN A 22 -23.00 -35.25 -9.43
CA GLN A 22 -24.09 -34.65 -8.64
C GLN A 22 -23.60 -34.06 -7.32
N GLU A 23 -22.71 -34.72 -6.59
CA GLU A 23 -22.17 -34.18 -5.33
C GLU A 23 -21.26 -32.98 -5.59
N THR A 24 -20.48 -33.00 -6.67
CA THR A 24 -19.65 -31.86 -7.11
C THR A 24 -20.52 -30.67 -7.50
N ASP A 25 -21.59 -30.88 -8.27
CA ASP A 25 -22.57 -29.85 -8.65
C ASP A 25 -23.30 -29.28 -7.43
N LYS A 26 -23.65 -30.12 -6.45
CA LYS A 26 -24.22 -29.65 -5.17
C LYS A 26 -23.22 -28.81 -4.40
N LEU A 27 -21.94 -29.19 -4.41
CA LEU A 27 -20.86 -28.44 -3.74
C LEU A 27 -20.66 -27.08 -4.43
N MET A 28 -20.66 -27.04 -5.76
CA MET A 28 -20.64 -25.79 -6.54
C MET A 28 -21.85 -24.90 -6.24
N LYS A 29 -23.06 -25.46 -6.22
CA LYS A 29 -24.29 -24.70 -5.91
C LYS A 29 -24.36 -24.22 -4.45
N LYS A 30 -23.67 -24.88 -3.53
CA LYS A 30 -23.63 -24.53 -2.09
C LYS A 30 -22.49 -23.57 -1.72
N LYS A 31 -21.41 -23.49 -2.49
CA LYS A 31 -20.30 -22.53 -2.27
C LYS A 31 -20.76 -21.11 -2.66
N LYS A 32 -21.52 -20.47 -1.77
CA LYS A 32 -21.90 -19.04 -1.89
C LYS A 32 -20.80 -18.09 -1.39
N PHE A 33 -19.78 -18.63 -0.71
CA PHE A 33 -18.74 -17.87 -0.02
C PHE A 33 -17.43 -18.68 0.02
N GLY A 34 -16.29 -18.02 -0.19
CA GLY A 34 -14.95 -18.60 -0.22
C GLY A 34 -14.28 -18.54 -1.59
N LEU A 35 -12.97 -18.77 -1.62
CA LEU A 35 -12.18 -18.70 -2.86
C LEU A 35 -12.57 -19.84 -3.80
N VAL A 36 -12.93 -19.47 -5.03
CA VAL A 36 -13.17 -20.39 -6.14
C VAL A 36 -12.26 -19.92 -7.25
N PHE A 37 -11.16 -20.64 -7.45
CA PHE A 37 -10.26 -20.40 -8.55
C PHE A 37 -10.73 -21.19 -9.78
N GLU A 38 -10.93 -20.47 -10.87
CA GLU A 38 -11.05 -21.07 -12.19
C GLU A 38 -9.90 -20.60 -13.05
N GLU A 39 -8.92 -21.49 -13.21
CA GLU A 39 -7.87 -21.32 -14.20
C GLU A 39 -8.50 -21.43 -15.59
N HIS A 40 -8.65 -20.31 -16.28
CA HIS A 40 -9.15 -20.29 -17.65
C HIS A 40 -8.15 -19.61 -18.57
N LEU A 41 -7.66 -20.43 -19.51
CA LEU A 41 -6.75 -20.19 -20.64
C LEU A 41 -5.30 -19.81 -20.27
N PRO A 42 -4.29 -20.35 -21.00
CA PRO A 42 -2.92 -19.90 -20.82
C PRO A 42 -2.83 -18.42 -21.19
N GLU A 43 -2.51 -17.58 -20.21
CA GLU A 43 -2.09 -16.21 -20.46
C GLU A 43 -0.84 -16.26 -21.34
N CYS A 44 -0.96 -15.73 -22.56
CA CYS A 44 0.14 -15.67 -23.51
C CYS A 44 0.65 -14.23 -23.58
N THR A 45 1.97 -14.09 -23.50
CA THR A 45 2.63 -12.78 -23.46
C THR A 45 3.20 -12.47 -24.83
N PRO A 46 2.69 -11.45 -25.55
CA PRO A 46 3.29 -11.02 -26.80
C PRO A 46 4.66 -10.38 -26.54
N LEU A 47 5.68 -10.88 -27.26
CA LEU A 47 7.07 -10.47 -27.18
C LEU A 47 7.44 -9.68 -28.46
N TYR A 48 7.03 -8.41 -28.51
CA TYR A 48 7.17 -7.58 -29.71
C TYR A 48 8.61 -7.38 -30.20
N ASP A 49 9.58 -7.39 -29.29
CA ASP A 49 11.00 -7.18 -29.60
C ASP A 49 11.76 -8.49 -29.88
N VAL A 50 11.11 -9.66 -29.72
CA VAL A 50 11.74 -10.96 -29.97
C VAL A 50 11.57 -11.31 -31.45
N PRO A 51 12.67 -11.58 -32.18
CA PRO A 51 12.59 -11.87 -33.61
C PRO A 51 11.88 -13.19 -33.88
N ILE A 52 11.00 -13.19 -34.87
CA ILE A 52 10.31 -14.40 -35.33
C ILE A 52 11.33 -15.30 -36.06
N ARG A 53 11.50 -16.52 -35.56
CA ARG A 53 12.34 -17.58 -36.15
C ARG A 53 11.51 -18.84 -36.42
N ILE A 54 12.01 -19.73 -37.29
CA ILE A 54 11.43 -21.06 -37.45
C ILE A 54 11.36 -21.77 -36.09
N GLY A 55 10.21 -22.34 -35.76
CA GLY A 55 9.91 -22.95 -34.46
C GLY A 55 9.36 -21.98 -33.40
N SER A 56 9.28 -20.67 -33.68
CA SER A 56 8.70 -19.70 -32.73
C SER A 56 7.20 -19.91 -32.61
N LYS A 57 6.68 -19.76 -31.39
CA LYS A 57 5.25 -19.62 -31.14
C LYS A 57 4.86 -18.17 -31.44
N VAL A 58 3.84 -17.96 -32.26
CA VAL A 58 3.39 -16.65 -32.72
C VAL A 58 1.88 -16.52 -32.64
N ALA A 59 1.41 -15.29 -32.51
CA ALA A 59 0.01 -14.92 -32.66
C ALA A 59 -0.12 -13.67 -33.53
N LEU A 60 -1.33 -13.38 -33.99
CA LEU A 60 -1.62 -12.11 -34.67
C LEU A 60 -1.48 -10.94 -33.68
N LYS A 61 -0.91 -9.82 -34.14
CA LYS A 61 -0.83 -8.57 -33.37
C LYS A 61 -2.20 -7.95 -33.06
N THR A 62 -3.25 -8.40 -33.75
CA THR A 62 -4.62 -7.89 -33.62
C THR A 62 -5.55 -8.98 -33.07
N GLY A 63 -6.44 -8.60 -32.15
CA GLY A 63 -7.39 -9.50 -31.49
C GLY A 63 -6.89 -10.06 -30.16
N TYR A 64 -7.70 -10.94 -29.54
CA TYR A 64 -7.27 -11.69 -28.36
C TYR A 64 -6.29 -12.78 -28.78
N VAL A 65 -5.17 -12.91 -28.06
CA VAL A 65 -4.14 -13.96 -28.24
C VAL A 65 -4.72 -15.33 -27.85
N ARG A 66 -5.68 -15.83 -28.63
CA ARG A 66 -6.30 -17.15 -28.44
C ARG A 66 -5.75 -18.18 -29.43
N ASP A 67 -5.36 -17.71 -30.62
CA ASP A 67 -4.84 -18.57 -31.68
C ASP A 67 -3.32 -18.53 -31.71
N ILE A 68 -2.70 -19.54 -31.11
CA ILE A 68 -1.24 -19.73 -31.15
C ILE A 68 -0.87 -20.59 -32.34
N TYR A 69 0.08 -20.10 -33.13
CA TYR A 69 0.65 -20.80 -34.26
C TYR A 69 2.14 -21.07 -34.02
N THR A 70 2.67 -22.11 -34.65
CA THR A 70 4.12 -22.39 -34.67
C THR A 70 4.66 -22.07 -36.05
N VAL A 71 5.72 -21.27 -36.14
CA VAL A 71 6.33 -20.91 -37.43
C VAL A 71 7.04 -22.11 -38.03
N VAL A 72 6.61 -22.53 -39.22
CA VAL A 72 7.18 -23.67 -39.95
C VAL A 72 8.20 -23.20 -40.98
N LYS A 73 7.88 -22.12 -41.69
CA LYS A 73 8.73 -21.58 -42.76
C LYS A 73 8.58 -20.06 -42.85
N ILE A 74 9.68 -19.38 -43.16
CA ILE A 74 9.72 -17.95 -43.47
C ILE A 74 10.24 -17.81 -44.90
N ASP A 75 9.48 -17.13 -45.75
CA ASP A 75 9.85 -16.91 -47.16
C ASP A 75 9.52 -15.46 -47.56
N CYS A 76 10.55 -14.65 -47.80
CA CYS A 76 10.46 -13.28 -48.35
C CYS A 76 9.27 -12.42 -47.86
N GLY A 77 9.06 -12.30 -46.55
CA GLY A 77 8.02 -11.46 -45.93
C GLY A 77 6.71 -12.20 -45.58
N GLU A 78 6.54 -13.42 -46.07
CA GLU A 78 5.45 -14.33 -45.70
C GLU A 78 5.94 -15.40 -44.70
N VAL A 79 5.07 -15.76 -43.77
CA VAL A 79 5.34 -16.72 -42.70
C VAL A 79 4.26 -17.79 -42.73
N ILE A 80 4.68 -19.03 -43.00
CA ILE A 80 3.80 -20.21 -42.93
C ILE A 80 3.83 -20.71 -41.49
N CYS A 81 2.66 -20.72 -40.86
CA CYS A 81 2.49 -21.13 -39.48
C CYS A 81 1.51 -22.30 -39.36
N ASP A 82 1.80 -23.23 -38.45
CA ASP A 82 0.95 -24.38 -38.12
C ASP A 82 0.11 -24.04 -36.87
N ARG A 83 -1.22 -24.10 -36.98
CA ARG A 83 -2.10 -23.84 -35.84
C ARG A 83 -2.03 -25.01 -34.86
N ARG A 84 -1.72 -24.73 -33.60
CA ARG A 84 -1.42 -25.76 -32.60
C ARG A 84 -2.53 -26.79 -32.39
N GLU A 85 -3.79 -26.34 -32.35
CA GLU A 85 -4.92 -27.22 -32.01
C GLU A 85 -5.42 -28.07 -33.19
N THR A 86 -5.29 -27.54 -34.41
CA THR A 86 -5.91 -28.14 -35.61
C THR A 86 -4.88 -28.63 -36.63
N HIS A 87 -3.60 -28.32 -36.43
CA HIS A 87 -2.52 -28.52 -37.41
C HIS A 87 -2.85 -27.95 -38.80
N GLU A 88 -3.65 -26.89 -38.81
CA GLU A 88 -4.00 -26.15 -40.02
C GLU A 88 -2.87 -25.20 -40.36
N GLN A 89 -2.31 -25.33 -41.56
CA GLN A 89 -1.30 -24.39 -42.06
C GLN A 89 -1.97 -23.12 -42.59
N LYS A 90 -1.53 -21.97 -42.08
CA LYS A 90 -1.92 -20.64 -42.55
C LYS A 90 -0.70 -19.80 -42.89
N THR A 91 -0.84 -18.98 -43.92
CA THR A 91 0.16 -17.99 -44.31
C THR A 91 -0.25 -16.62 -43.79
N PHE A 92 0.67 -15.96 -43.10
CA PHE A 92 0.51 -14.59 -42.60
C PHE A 92 1.66 -13.72 -43.12
N LYS A 93 1.50 -12.41 -43.06
CA LYS A 93 2.65 -11.52 -43.26
C LYS A 93 3.47 -11.41 -41.97
N LEU A 94 4.78 -11.23 -42.10
CA LEU A 94 5.69 -11.14 -40.95
C LEU A 94 5.32 -9.98 -40.00
N ASP A 95 4.86 -8.86 -40.54
CA ASP A 95 4.47 -7.67 -39.79
C ASP A 95 3.14 -7.81 -39.05
N GLU A 96 2.31 -8.79 -39.40
CA GLU A 96 1.04 -9.12 -38.74
C GLU A 96 1.22 -10.00 -37.49
N LEU A 97 2.39 -10.61 -37.32
CA LEU A 97 2.67 -11.59 -36.28
C LEU A 97 3.54 -11.03 -35.15
N VAL A 98 3.40 -11.62 -33.97
CA VAL A 98 4.24 -11.38 -32.80
C VAL A 98 4.60 -12.70 -32.14
N VAL A 99 5.83 -12.84 -31.64
CA VAL A 99 6.23 -14.00 -30.84
C VAL A 99 5.42 -14.01 -29.54
N VAL A 100 5.00 -15.17 -29.08
CA VAL A 100 4.28 -15.30 -27.80
C VAL A 100 5.01 -16.29 -26.90
N ALA A 101 5.13 -15.94 -25.62
CA ALA A 101 5.50 -16.90 -24.57
C ALA A 101 4.25 -17.34 -23.82
N GLU A 102 4.12 -18.64 -23.61
CA GLU A 102 3.04 -19.19 -22.80
C GLU A 102 3.37 -19.10 -21.30
N PHE A 103 2.33 -19.14 -20.47
CA PHE A 103 2.50 -19.22 -19.02
C PHE A 103 3.39 -20.42 -18.63
N GLY A 104 4.44 -20.15 -17.84
CA GLY A 104 5.43 -21.16 -17.47
C GLY A 104 6.58 -21.33 -18.47
N GLU A 105 6.65 -20.55 -19.55
CA GLU A 105 7.85 -20.49 -20.39
C GLU A 105 8.84 -19.44 -19.86
N PRO A 106 10.17 -19.73 -19.87
CA PRO A 106 11.18 -18.75 -19.48
C PRO A 106 11.17 -17.53 -20.39
N ILE A 107 10.88 -16.37 -19.80
CA ILE A 107 11.02 -15.06 -20.43
C ILE A 107 12.15 -14.30 -19.74
N TYR A 108 12.91 -13.52 -20.50
CA TYR A 108 14.09 -12.81 -19.99
C TYR A 108 13.84 -11.29 -20.05
N PRO A 109 13.17 -10.72 -19.04
CA PRO A 109 12.71 -9.34 -19.06
C PRO A 109 13.86 -8.34 -18.94
N THR A 110 13.83 -7.32 -19.78
CA THR A 110 14.72 -6.16 -19.71
C THR A 110 13.94 -4.85 -19.77
N LEU A 111 14.63 -3.72 -19.61
CA LEU A 111 14.06 -2.39 -19.61
C LEU A 111 14.62 -1.58 -20.78
N LYS A 112 13.74 -1.21 -21.71
CA LYS A 112 14.05 -0.26 -22.79
C LYS A 112 13.85 1.16 -22.27
N PRO A 113 14.90 2.00 -22.20
CA PRO A 113 14.75 3.40 -21.83
C PRO A 113 13.82 4.11 -22.82
N LEU A 114 12.86 4.86 -22.29
CA LEU A 114 11.95 5.69 -23.09
C LEU A 114 12.37 7.15 -23.01
N ASP A 115 12.52 7.70 -21.81
CA ASP A 115 12.93 9.09 -21.54
C ASP A 115 13.10 9.30 -20.01
N SER A 116 13.40 10.51 -19.54
CA SER A 116 13.66 10.86 -18.15
C SER A 116 13.28 12.32 -17.85
N VAL A 117 12.89 12.60 -16.60
CA VAL A 117 12.73 13.97 -16.09
C VAL A 117 13.72 14.24 -14.97
N GLU A 118 14.37 15.40 -15.01
CA GLU A 118 15.39 15.80 -14.05
C GLU A 118 15.08 17.20 -13.51
N ASN A 119 14.68 17.28 -12.23
CA ASN A 119 14.49 18.55 -11.53
C ASN A 119 15.41 18.70 -10.31
N ALA A 120 16.30 17.71 -10.10
CA ALA A 120 17.40 17.78 -9.15
C ALA A 120 18.61 17.01 -9.71
N PRO A 121 19.36 17.57 -10.67
CA PRO A 121 20.44 16.84 -11.37
C PRO A 121 21.57 16.39 -10.44
N ASP A 122 21.80 17.07 -9.33
CA ASP A 122 22.79 16.70 -8.32
C ASP A 122 22.27 15.66 -7.31
N SER A 123 20.99 15.27 -7.40
CA SER A 123 20.36 14.30 -6.50
C SER A 123 20.57 12.87 -7.00
N GLU A 124 20.93 12.00 -6.07
CA GLU A 124 20.98 10.55 -6.28
C GLU A 124 19.59 9.90 -6.35
N LEU A 125 18.53 10.61 -5.95
CA LEU A 125 17.17 10.09 -5.91
C LEU A 125 16.56 10.02 -7.32
N TRP A 126 16.31 8.79 -7.77
CA TRP A 126 15.60 8.52 -9.01
C TRP A 126 14.43 7.57 -8.78
N HIS A 127 13.24 8.04 -9.14
CA HIS A 127 12.06 7.19 -9.26
C HIS A 127 12.05 6.45 -10.60
N THR A 128 11.21 5.43 -10.70
CA THR A 128 11.05 4.67 -11.95
C THR A 128 9.58 4.50 -12.30
N LEU A 129 9.23 4.69 -13.57
CA LEU A 129 7.98 4.24 -14.15
C LEU A 129 8.25 3.19 -15.23
N ILE A 130 7.67 2.01 -15.07
CA ILE A 130 7.77 0.89 -16.02
C ILE A 130 6.42 0.72 -16.73
N GLU A 131 6.41 1.00 -18.04
CA GLU A 131 5.32 0.69 -18.97
C GLU A 131 5.31 -0.83 -19.23
N ALA A 132 4.39 -1.56 -18.58
CA ALA A 132 4.34 -3.02 -18.64
C ALA A 132 3.02 -3.61 -18.14
N ASP A 133 2.75 -4.87 -18.52
CA ASP A 133 1.89 -5.71 -17.68
C ASP A 133 2.59 -5.94 -16.33
N ASN A 134 1.85 -5.70 -15.25
CA ASN A 134 2.38 -5.74 -13.90
C ASN A 134 2.81 -7.14 -13.44
N TYR A 135 2.27 -8.23 -13.98
CA TYR A 135 2.74 -9.58 -13.65
C TYR A 135 4.21 -9.76 -14.07
N HIS A 136 4.55 -9.41 -15.31
CA HIS A 136 5.93 -9.54 -15.81
C HIS A 136 6.88 -8.52 -15.20
N ALA A 137 6.39 -7.30 -14.94
CA ALA A 137 7.18 -6.33 -14.20
C ALA A 137 7.50 -6.83 -12.79
N LEU A 138 6.54 -7.47 -12.10
CA LEU A 138 6.78 -8.08 -10.79
C LEU A 138 7.81 -9.23 -10.86
N GLN A 139 7.81 -10.05 -11.91
CA GLN A 139 8.87 -11.05 -12.12
C GLN A 139 10.26 -10.41 -12.25
N LEU A 140 10.36 -9.29 -12.98
CA LEU A 140 11.59 -8.52 -13.04
C LEU A 140 11.95 -7.91 -11.69
N LEU A 141 10.98 -7.31 -10.98
CA LEU A 141 11.22 -6.73 -9.66
C LEU A 141 11.62 -7.78 -8.63
N GLU A 142 11.20 -9.04 -8.77
CA GLU A 142 11.67 -10.16 -7.93
C GLU A 142 13.18 -10.34 -8.06
N TYR A 143 13.70 -10.30 -9.29
CA TYR A 143 15.14 -10.34 -9.53
C TYR A 143 15.88 -9.15 -8.90
N LEU A 144 15.25 -7.97 -8.88
CA LEU A 144 15.88 -6.72 -8.47
C LEU A 144 15.84 -6.51 -6.96
N TYR A 145 14.68 -6.77 -6.34
CA TYR A 145 14.29 -6.28 -5.01
C TYR A 145 13.63 -7.35 -4.14
N ALA A 146 13.90 -8.64 -4.36
CA ALA A 146 13.46 -9.69 -3.45
C ALA A 146 13.77 -9.34 -1.99
N GLU A 147 12.74 -9.37 -1.14
CA GLU A 147 12.76 -9.04 0.30
C GLU A 147 13.28 -7.62 0.65
N LYS A 148 13.36 -6.71 -0.32
CA LYS A 148 13.89 -5.34 -0.14
C LYS A 148 12.82 -4.25 -0.13
N VAL A 149 11.56 -4.56 -0.45
CA VAL A 149 10.49 -3.54 -0.55
C VAL A 149 9.89 -3.25 0.82
N ASP A 150 9.89 -1.97 1.22
CA ASP A 150 9.36 -1.52 2.52
C ASP A 150 7.85 -1.31 2.49
N CYS A 151 7.32 -0.89 1.34
CA CYS A 151 5.91 -0.58 1.19
C CYS A 151 5.43 -0.92 -0.22
N ILE A 152 4.34 -1.69 -0.30
CA ILE A 152 3.57 -1.85 -1.54
C ILE A 152 2.23 -1.15 -1.35
N TYR A 153 1.91 -0.19 -2.24
CA TYR A 153 0.59 0.43 -2.30
C TYR A 153 -0.04 0.10 -3.65
N ILE A 154 -1.23 -0.50 -3.65
CA ILE A 154 -1.93 -0.85 -4.87
C ILE A 154 -3.41 -0.50 -4.83
N ASP A 155 -3.90 -0.05 -5.99
CA ASP A 155 -5.31 0.22 -6.27
C ASP A 155 -5.80 -0.65 -7.44
N PRO A 156 -6.05 -1.95 -7.23
CA PRO A 156 -6.48 -2.85 -8.29
C PRO A 156 -7.86 -2.51 -8.87
N PRO A 157 -8.22 -2.97 -10.09
CA PRO A 157 -9.56 -2.80 -10.65
C PRO A 157 -10.64 -3.35 -9.71
N TYR A 158 -11.74 -2.63 -9.52
CA TYR A 158 -12.83 -3.03 -8.59
C TYR A 158 -13.88 -3.95 -9.22
N ASN A 159 -13.62 -4.47 -10.41
CA ASN A 159 -14.50 -5.44 -11.09
C ASN A 159 -15.97 -5.00 -11.14
N THR A 160 -16.19 -3.69 -11.34
CA THR A 160 -17.50 -3.06 -11.13
C THR A 160 -18.51 -3.40 -12.22
N GLY A 161 -18.06 -3.96 -13.35
CA GLY A 161 -18.85 -4.18 -14.56
C GLY A 161 -19.14 -2.90 -15.35
N ALA A 162 -18.47 -1.79 -15.01
CA ALA A 162 -18.60 -0.53 -15.73
C ALA A 162 -17.61 -0.51 -16.91
N LYS A 163 -18.11 -0.20 -18.11
CA LYS A 163 -17.30 0.02 -19.33
C LYS A 163 -16.63 1.39 -19.28
N ASP A 164 -15.71 1.58 -18.34
CA ASP A 164 -15.09 2.88 -18.11
C ASP A 164 -13.91 3.13 -19.05
N TRP A 165 -13.79 4.37 -19.50
CA TRP A 165 -13.25 4.72 -20.81
C TRP A 165 -11.75 4.48 -21.05
N LYS A 166 -10.95 4.03 -20.08
CA LYS A 166 -9.50 3.76 -20.27
C LYS A 166 -8.95 2.59 -19.47
N TYR A 167 -9.54 2.29 -18.32
CA TYR A 167 -9.14 1.15 -17.49
C TYR A 167 -10.10 0.01 -17.78
N ASN A 168 -9.61 -1.14 -18.23
CA ASN A 168 -10.50 -2.26 -18.49
C ASN A 168 -11.02 -2.85 -17.17
N ASN A 169 -12.08 -2.26 -16.62
CA ASN A 169 -12.87 -2.83 -15.54
C ASN A 169 -13.70 -4.05 -15.99
N ASP A 170 -13.60 -4.43 -17.28
CA ASP A 170 -14.19 -5.58 -17.93
C ASP A 170 -13.13 -6.69 -18.11
N TYR A 171 -12.42 -7.05 -17.03
CA TYR A 171 -11.58 -8.27 -17.00
C TYR A 171 -12.42 -9.52 -17.32
N VAL A 172 -13.75 -9.44 -17.15
CA VAL A 172 -14.70 -10.51 -17.45
C VAL A 172 -16.07 -9.94 -17.82
N ASP A 173 -16.67 -10.45 -18.89
CA ASP A 173 -18.03 -10.15 -19.36
C ASP A 173 -19.06 -10.23 -18.21
N GLY A 174 -19.93 -9.22 -18.10
CA GLY A 174 -20.98 -9.11 -17.08
C GLY A 174 -22.02 -10.24 -17.09
N SER A 175 -22.01 -11.10 -18.12
CA SER A 175 -22.83 -12.31 -18.22
C SER A 175 -22.14 -13.58 -17.68
N ASP A 176 -20.86 -13.49 -17.29
CA ASP A 176 -20.06 -14.63 -16.85
C ASP A 176 -20.30 -14.99 -15.38
N ALA A 177 -20.70 -16.24 -15.13
CA ALA A 177 -20.88 -16.79 -13.79
C ALA A 177 -19.58 -16.83 -12.95
N TYR A 178 -18.42 -16.63 -13.58
CA TYR A 178 -17.09 -16.80 -12.99
C TYR A 178 -16.27 -15.51 -12.85
N ARG A 179 -16.94 -14.35 -12.89
CA ARG A 179 -16.30 -13.03 -12.83
C ARG A 179 -15.38 -12.83 -11.61
N HIS A 180 -15.81 -13.26 -10.43
CA HIS A 180 -15.02 -13.15 -9.19
C HIS A 180 -13.80 -14.07 -9.22
N SER A 181 -13.94 -15.28 -9.77
CA SER A 181 -12.88 -16.29 -9.87
C SER A 181 -11.70 -15.83 -10.73
N LYS A 182 -11.98 -15.17 -11.86
CA LYS A 182 -10.95 -14.63 -12.76
C LYS A 182 -10.20 -13.44 -12.14
N TRP A 183 -10.93 -12.52 -11.51
CA TRP A 183 -10.30 -11.41 -10.79
C TRP A 183 -9.40 -11.91 -9.66
N LEU A 184 -9.88 -12.90 -8.89
CA LEU A 184 -9.09 -13.54 -7.84
C LEU A 184 -7.83 -14.21 -8.39
N SER A 185 -7.92 -14.96 -9.49
CA SER A 185 -6.74 -15.60 -10.10
C SER A 185 -5.71 -14.56 -10.58
N MET A 186 -6.18 -13.47 -11.19
CA MET A 186 -5.33 -12.34 -11.63
C MET A 186 -4.58 -11.71 -10.44
N MET A 187 -5.29 -11.45 -9.34
CA MET A 187 -4.72 -10.88 -8.12
C MET A 187 -3.78 -11.85 -7.39
N GLU A 188 -4.16 -13.11 -7.26
CA GLU A 188 -3.38 -14.16 -6.57
C GLU A 188 -1.97 -14.27 -7.16
N LYS A 189 -1.86 -14.35 -8.48
CA LYS A 189 -0.57 -14.42 -9.19
C LYS A 189 0.34 -13.25 -8.86
N ARG A 190 -0.22 -12.03 -8.80
CA ARG A 190 0.52 -10.79 -8.50
C ARG A 190 0.89 -10.70 -7.03
N LEU A 191 -0.03 -11.05 -6.13
CA LEU A 191 0.20 -11.06 -4.68
C LEU A 191 1.25 -12.09 -4.27
N LYS A 192 1.30 -13.25 -4.95
CA LYS A 192 2.37 -14.26 -4.77
C LYS A 192 3.76 -13.69 -5.10
N LEU A 193 3.88 -12.90 -6.18
CA LEU A 193 5.14 -12.21 -6.50
C LEU A 193 5.42 -11.07 -5.52
N ALA A 194 4.41 -10.26 -5.17
CA ALA A 194 4.53 -9.18 -4.20
C ALA A 194 5.03 -9.68 -2.83
N LYS A 195 4.61 -10.87 -2.39
CA LYS A 195 5.11 -11.52 -1.17
C LYS A 195 6.62 -11.75 -1.19
N LYS A 196 7.20 -12.05 -2.35
CA LYS A 196 8.65 -12.23 -2.50
C LYS A 196 9.42 -10.91 -2.50
N LEU A 197 8.75 -9.80 -2.81
CA LEU A 197 9.36 -8.45 -2.80
C LEU A 197 9.40 -7.83 -1.41
N LEU A 198 8.32 -8.02 -0.64
CA LEU A 198 8.15 -7.39 0.67
C LEU A 198 9.24 -7.86 1.64
N ASN A 199 9.85 -6.91 2.35
CA ASN A 199 10.76 -7.21 3.45
C ASN A 199 9.99 -7.92 4.59
N PRO A 200 10.28 -9.20 4.90
CA PRO A 200 9.49 -9.96 5.87
C PRO A 200 9.61 -9.43 7.31
N ASN A 201 10.66 -8.65 7.60
CA ASN A 201 10.96 -8.18 8.96
C ASN A 201 10.33 -6.81 9.28
N ASP A 202 10.08 -5.98 8.28
CA ASP A 202 9.64 -4.60 8.47
C ASP A 202 9.08 -3.98 7.18
N SER A 203 7.89 -4.42 6.76
CA SER A 203 7.20 -3.86 5.59
C SER A 203 5.68 -3.82 5.75
N VAL A 204 5.02 -3.13 4.81
CA VAL A 204 3.56 -3.08 4.72
C VAL A 204 3.07 -3.33 3.29
N LEU A 205 1.98 -4.08 3.16
CA LEU A 205 1.17 -4.15 1.94
C LEU A 205 -0.15 -3.41 2.18
N ILE A 206 -0.45 -2.45 1.30
CA ILE A 206 -1.63 -1.60 1.33
C ILE A 206 -2.42 -1.85 0.06
N VAL A 207 -3.67 -2.29 0.21
CA VAL A 207 -4.55 -2.59 -0.93
C VAL A 207 -5.86 -1.84 -0.76
N THR A 208 -6.18 -0.94 -1.69
CA THR A 208 -7.48 -0.26 -1.71
C THR A 208 -8.50 -1.06 -2.49
N ILE A 209 -9.75 -1.08 -2.04
CA ILE A 209 -10.82 -1.87 -2.65
C ILE A 209 -12.19 -1.25 -2.39
N ASP A 210 -13.17 -1.58 -3.24
CA ASP A 210 -14.56 -1.22 -3.00
C ASP A 210 -15.39 -2.30 -2.30
N GLU A 211 -16.67 -1.97 -2.09
CA GLU A 211 -17.69 -2.84 -1.51
C GLU A 211 -18.01 -4.11 -2.33
N LYS A 212 -17.51 -4.27 -3.56
CA LYS A 212 -17.81 -5.44 -4.41
C LYS A 212 -16.84 -6.58 -4.17
N GLU A 213 -15.54 -6.30 -4.07
CA GLU A 213 -14.51 -7.34 -3.97
C GLU A 213 -13.84 -7.44 -2.58
N TYR A 214 -14.17 -6.56 -1.63
CA TYR A 214 -13.50 -6.55 -0.31
C TYR A 214 -13.53 -7.90 0.42
N LEU A 215 -14.62 -8.67 0.34
CA LEU A 215 -14.70 -10.00 0.98
C LEU A 215 -13.77 -11.01 0.33
N HIS A 216 -13.79 -11.09 -1.01
CA HIS A 216 -12.97 -12.04 -1.77
C HIS A 216 -11.49 -11.71 -1.63
N LEU A 217 -11.14 -10.42 -1.73
CA LEU A 217 -9.79 -9.94 -1.50
C LEU A 217 -9.32 -10.23 -0.07
N GLY A 218 -10.16 -9.97 0.94
CA GLY A 218 -9.83 -10.27 2.34
C GLY A 218 -9.48 -11.74 2.55
N CYS A 219 -10.29 -12.67 2.03
CA CYS A 219 -9.97 -14.10 2.09
C CYS A 219 -8.67 -14.47 1.36
N LEU A 220 -8.43 -13.87 0.19
CA LEU A 220 -7.20 -14.10 -0.58
C LEU A 220 -5.95 -13.61 0.17
N LEU A 221 -6.06 -12.44 0.80
CA LEU A 221 -4.98 -11.85 1.60
C LEU A 221 -4.67 -12.71 2.82
N GLU A 222 -5.69 -13.22 3.53
CA GLU A 222 -5.48 -14.15 4.65
C GLU A 222 -4.82 -15.47 4.21
N GLU A 223 -5.16 -15.98 3.02
CA GLU A 223 -4.55 -17.21 2.48
C GLU A 223 -3.08 -17.01 2.10
N ILE A 224 -2.76 -15.91 1.40
CA ILE A 224 -1.40 -15.67 0.91
C ILE A 224 -0.47 -15.18 2.03
N PHE A 225 -1.00 -14.41 2.99
CA PHE A 225 -0.23 -13.74 4.04
C PHE A 225 -0.73 -14.09 5.47
N PRO A 226 -0.75 -15.38 5.86
CA PRO A 226 -1.22 -15.79 7.19
C PRO A 226 -0.39 -15.22 8.34
N GLU A 227 0.86 -14.80 8.06
CA GLU A 227 1.76 -14.18 9.01
C GLU A 227 1.51 -12.68 9.25
N ALA A 228 0.78 -12.01 8.36
CA ALA A 228 0.58 -10.57 8.43
C ALA A 228 -0.40 -10.20 9.54
N ARG A 229 -0.13 -9.08 10.23
CA ARG A 229 -1.16 -8.39 10.99
C ARG A 229 -2.03 -7.62 10.00
N MET A 230 -3.29 -8.02 9.83
CA MET A 230 -4.21 -7.39 8.88
C MET A 230 -5.20 -6.48 9.60
N GLN A 231 -5.38 -5.26 9.09
CA GLN A 231 -6.41 -4.32 9.51
C GLN A 231 -7.19 -3.81 8.30
N MET A 232 -8.48 -3.51 8.50
CA MET A 232 -9.32 -2.88 7.48
C MET A 232 -9.71 -1.47 7.92
N ILE A 233 -9.57 -0.52 7.00
CA ILE A 233 -9.92 0.88 7.18
C ILE A 233 -11.08 1.23 6.24
N THR A 234 -12.03 2.03 6.70
CA THR A 234 -13.04 2.68 5.85
C THR A 234 -12.64 4.13 5.63
N SER A 235 -12.50 4.55 4.37
CA SER A 235 -12.13 5.91 4.01
C SER A 235 -13.22 6.59 3.20
N ARG A 236 -13.62 7.80 3.62
CA ARG A 236 -14.60 8.61 2.89
C ARG A 236 -13.92 9.35 1.75
N ILE A 237 -14.18 8.92 0.52
CA ILE A 237 -13.61 9.45 -0.72
C ILE A 237 -14.48 10.47 -1.44
N ASN A 238 -15.75 10.60 -1.07
CA ASN A 238 -16.67 11.56 -1.69
C ASN A 238 -17.65 12.11 -0.65
N LYS A 239 -17.47 13.36 -0.25
CA LYS A 239 -18.35 14.01 0.76
C LYS A 239 -19.81 14.13 0.31
N LYS A 240 -20.05 14.28 -1.00
CA LYS A 240 -21.40 14.43 -1.56
C LYS A 240 -22.14 13.11 -1.68
N ALA A 241 -21.40 12.00 -1.63
CA ALA A 241 -21.85 10.66 -1.95
C ALA A 241 -22.40 10.52 -3.38
N SER A 242 -22.33 9.32 -3.92
CA SER A 242 -22.94 8.95 -5.20
C SER A 242 -24.32 8.38 -4.92
N THR A 243 -25.37 9.08 -5.38
CA THR A 243 -26.77 8.68 -5.19
C THR A 243 -27.07 7.37 -5.91
N ARG A 244 -27.87 6.51 -5.27
CA ARG A 244 -28.32 5.23 -5.82
C ARG A 244 -29.82 5.10 -5.62
N VAL A 245 -30.55 4.76 -6.70
CA VAL A 245 -32.01 4.64 -6.64
C VAL A 245 -32.38 3.50 -5.69
N GLY A 246 -33.14 3.81 -4.64
CA GLY A 246 -33.61 2.83 -3.66
C GLY A 246 -32.53 2.24 -2.74
N GLN A 247 -31.32 2.84 -2.68
CA GLN A 247 -30.22 2.38 -1.84
C GLN A 247 -29.57 3.55 -1.10
N PHE A 248 -28.70 3.24 -0.12
CA PHE A 248 -27.85 4.25 0.50
C PHE A 248 -26.87 4.83 -0.52
N ALA A 249 -26.65 6.15 -0.45
CA ALA A 249 -25.64 6.81 -1.28
C ALA A 249 -24.24 6.39 -0.82
N ARG A 250 -23.35 6.06 -1.75
CA ARG A 250 -21.99 5.59 -1.45
C ARG A 250 -21.02 6.77 -1.34
N CYS A 251 -20.23 6.84 -0.28
CA CYS A 251 -19.26 7.92 -0.06
C CYS A 251 -17.83 7.44 0.20
N ASP A 252 -17.63 6.13 0.21
CA ASP A 252 -16.51 5.47 0.85
C ASP A 252 -15.90 4.34 0.01
N GLU A 253 -14.72 3.94 0.46
CA GLU A 253 -13.96 2.76 0.04
C GLU A 253 -13.26 2.12 1.24
N TYR A 254 -12.61 0.98 1.00
CA TYR A 254 -11.89 0.23 2.01
C TYR A 254 -10.41 0.13 1.69
N LEU A 255 -9.58 0.03 2.74
CA LEU A 255 -8.16 -0.26 2.64
C LEU A 255 -7.82 -1.45 3.52
N PHE A 256 -7.18 -2.46 2.95
CA PHE A 256 -6.50 -3.51 3.71
C PHE A 256 -5.06 -3.09 3.97
N LEU A 257 -4.67 -3.10 5.24
CA LEU A 257 -3.31 -2.80 5.70
C LEU A 257 -2.73 -4.07 6.31
N LEU A 258 -1.74 -4.66 5.66
CA LEU A 258 -1.05 -5.87 6.10
C LEU A 258 0.35 -5.50 6.58
N GLN A 259 0.60 -5.59 7.88
CA GLN A 259 1.91 -5.30 8.48
C GLN A 259 2.72 -6.58 8.68
N PHE A 260 4.00 -6.54 8.30
CA PHE A 260 4.94 -7.64 8.44
C PHE A 260 6.01 -7.34 9.50
N GLY A 261 6.40 -8.38 10.24
CA GLY A 261 7.42 -8.30 11.29
C GLY A 261 7.18 -7.18 12.31
N SER A 262 8.14 -6.26 12.40
CA SER A 262 8.16 -5.14 13.34
C SER A 262 7.44 -3.87 12.86
N MET A 263 6.84 -3.90 11.66
CA MET A 263 6.16 -2.74 11.08
C MET A 263 4.99 -2.26 11.94
N ASN A 264 5.02 -0.98 12.34
CA ASN A 264 4.00 -0.36 13.18
C ASN A 264 3.58 1.00 12.62
N ILE A 265 2.34 1.39 12.89
CA ILE A 265 1.83 2.71 12.51
C ILE A 265 2.57 3.81 13.28
N GLN A 266 2.87 4.89 12.58
CA GLN A 266 3.28 6.16 13.14
C GLN A 266 2.03 6.89 13.62
N LYS A 267 2.17 7.59 14.74
CA LYS A 267 1.12 8.49 15.22
C LYS A 267 1.15 9.76 14.38
N SER A 268 0.02 10.45 14.32
CA SER A 268 -0.06 11.75 13.65
C SER A 268 -0.92 12.71 14.45
N LYS A 269 -0.76 14.01 14.18
CA LYS A 269 -1.62 15.06 14.72
C LYS A 269 -3.12 14.78 14.54
N TYR A 270 -3.49 14.08 13.48
CA TYR A 270 -4.88 13.81 13.09
C TYR A 270 -5.30 12.37 13.45
N SER A 271 -6.46 12.22 14.09
CA SER A 271 -7.00 10.87 14.38
C SER A 271 -7.75 10.26 13.19
N MET A 272 -7.86 10.99 12.08
CA MET A 272 -8.62 10.69 10.86
C MET A 272 -10.14 10.64 11.00
N LEU A 273 -10.68 10.51 12.23
CA LEU A 273 -12.12 10.49 12.50
C LEU A 273 -12.70 11.87 12.85
N ASP A 274 -11.86 12.78 13.33
CA ASP A 274 -12.34 14.02 13.92
C ASP A 274 -12.71 15.00 12.79
N VAL A 275 -14.00 15.33 12.66
CA VAL A 275 -14.53 16.22 11.58
C VAL A 275 -14.00 17.66 11.70
N THR A 276 -13.33 17.97 12.81
CA THR A 276 -12.72 19.26 13.12
C THR A 276 -11.28 19.40 12.63
N ASP A 277 -10.76 18.44 11.85
CA ASP A 277 -9.43 18.51 11.23
C ASP A 277 -9.39 19.65 10.18
N ASN A 278 -9.20 20.88 10.69
CA ASN A 278 -8.82 22.14 10.03
C ASN A 278 -9.65 22.70 8.86
N SER A 279 -10.80 22.12 8.48
CA SER A 279 -11.68 22.74 7.47
C SER A 279 -12.80 23.64 8.02
N ASN A 280 -12.96 23.70 9.35
CA ASN A 280 -13.88 24.62 10.00
C ASN A 280 -13.29 25.20 11.30
N PRO A 281 -12.75 26.44 11.27
CA PRO A 281 -12.24 27.10 12.48
C PRO A 281 -13.31 27.35 13.55
N ASP A 282 -14.60 27.26 13.20
CA ASP A 282 -15.73 27.40 14.14
C ASP A 282 -16.22 26.07 14.72
N ALA A 283 -15.69 24.93 14.24
CA ALA A 283 -16.01 23.64 14.82
C ALA A 283 -15.19 23.44 16.09
N LYS A 284 -15.58 24.15 17.16
CA LYS A 284 -15.16 23.80 18.52
C LYS A 284 -15.54 22.33 18.73
N GLU A 285 -14.54 21.46 18.87
CA GLU A 285 -14.72 20.31 19.72
C GLU A 285 -15.35 20.85 21.01
N SER A 286 -16.59 20.46 21.30
CA SER A 286 -16.91 20.24 22.69
C SER A 286 -15.95 19.13 23.10
N LYS A 287 -14.76 19.49 23.61
CA LYS A 287 -13.85 18.58 24.30
C LYS A 287 -14.67 17.91 25.40
N THR A 288 -15.35 16.84 25.04
CA THR A 288 -16.17 16.00 25.92
C THR A 288 -15.28 15.00 26.63
N ASP A 289 -13.97 15.03 26.37
CA ASP A 289 -12.95 14.39 27.19
C ASP A 289 -13.01 15.01 28.59
N THR A 290 -13.81 14.35 29.42
CA THR A 290 -14.05 14.76 30.79
C THR A 290 -12.74 14.59 31.55
N ILE A 291 -12.07 15.70 31.87
CA ILE A 291 -10.83 15.71 32.67
C ILE A 291 -11.04 14.92 33.98
N TRP A 292 -12.20 15.14 34.61
CA TRP A 292 -12.56 14.55 35.90
C TRP A 292 -13.42 13.30 35.76
N ASN A 293 -12.88 12.14 36.15
CA ASN A 293 -13.56 10.87 36.02
C ASN A 293 -14.32 10.50 37.30
N SER A 294 -15.54 9.96 37.16
CA SER A 294 -16.32 9.42 38.30
C SER A 294 -15.52 8.37 39.06
N MET A 295 -15.48 8.49 40.40
CA MET A 295 -14.82 7.52 41.29
C MET A 295 -15.66 6.25 41.49
N LEU A 296 -16.98 6.32 41.35
CA LEU A 296 -17.86 5.14 41.38
C LEU A 296 -17.52 4.21 40.20
N ARG A 297 -17.21 2.94 40.46
CA ARG A 297 -16.96 1.95 39.41
C ARG A 297 -18.27 1.62 38.69
N ARG A 298 -18.27 1.73 37.36
CA ARG A 298 -19.38 1.33 36.48
C ARG A 298 -19.04 0.01 35.77
N GLY A 299 -20.02 -0.86 35.56
CA GLY A 299 -19.86 -2.17 34.91
C GLY A 299 -20.74 -3.25 35.53
N SER A 300 -21.05 -4.31 34.79
CA SER A 300 -21.86 -5.45 35.26
C SER A 300 -21.09 -6.38 36.21
N ASN A 301 -19.80 -6.61 35.97
CA ASN A 301 -18.96 -7.52 36.76
C ASN A 301 -17.86 -6.77 37.54
N GLY A 302 -17.51 -7.26 38.74
CA GLY A 302 -16.41 -6.75 39.55
C GLY A 302 -16.62 -5.34 40.08
N SER A 303 -17.86 -4.92 40.30
CA SER A 303 -18.26 -3.54 40.62
C SER A 303 -19.16 -3.42 41.85
N SER A 304 -19.53 -4.55 42.46
CA SER A 304 -20.28 -4.59 43.72
C SER A 304 -19.36 -4.51 44.94
N ARG A 305 -19.90 -4.10 46.09
CA ARG A 305 -19.20 -4.15 47.38
C ARG A 305 -18.72 -5.56 47.72
N ARG A 306 -19.55 -6.59 47.45
CA ARG A 306 -19.26 -7.99 47.79
C ARG A 306 -18.00 -8.52 47.10
N GLU A 307 -17.75 -8.09 45.87
CA GLU A 307 -16.57 -8.52 45.10
C GLU A 307 -15.28 -7.81 45.53
N SER A 308 -15.36 -6.64 46.17
CA SER A 308 -14.18 -5.91 46.66
C SER A 308 -14.50 -5.07 47.90
N PRO A 309 -14.63 -5.71 49.08
CA PRO A 309 -15.09 -5.05 50.30
C PRO A 309 -14.22 -3.86 50.73
N ASN A 310 -12.92 -3.97 50.52
CA ASN A 310 -11.93 -2.94 50.89
C ASN A 310 -12.08 -1.61 50.12
N LEU A 311 -12.94 -1.57 49.10
CA LEU A 311 -13.20 -0.39 48.27
C LEU A 311 -14.58 0.24 48.55
N PHE A 312 -15.21 -0.15 49.66
CA PHE A 312 -16.44 0.45 50.16
C PHE A 312 -16.17 1.16 51.48
N TYR A 313 -16.04 2.49 51.43
CA TYR A 313 -15.73 3.35 52.57
C TYR A 313 -16.44 4.70 52.43
N PRO A 314 -16.69 5.41 53.55
CA PRO A 314 -17.34 6.71 53.52
C PRO A 314 -16.36 7.81 53.11
N VAL A 315 -16.80 8.68 52.20
CA VAL A 315 -16.14 9.96 51.93
C VAL A 315 -16.97 11.05 52.61
N TRP A 316 -16.42 11.68 53.64
CA TRP A 316 -17.11 12.68 54.45
C TRP A 316 -16.93 14.08 53.88
N ILE A 317 -18.06 14.76 53.68
CA ILE A 317 -18.11 16.06 53.01
C ILE A 317 -18.78 17.11 53.88
N ASP A 318 -18.32 18.36 53.76
CA ASP A 318 -19.06 19.53 54.23
C ASP A 318 -19.92 20.03 53.06
N THR A 319 -21.24 19.90 53.21
CA THR A 319 -22.21 20.27 52.17
C THR A 319 -22.32 21.77 51.93
N LYS A 320 -21.97 22.60 52.93
CA LYS A 320 -22.00 24.07 52.82
C LYS A 320 -20.74 24.57 52.11
N LYS A 321 -19.57 24.04 52.49
CA LYS A 321 -18.28 24.36 51.85
C LYS A 321 -18.07 23.64 50.52
N LYS A 322 -18.89 22.62 50.22
CA LYS A 322 -18.77 21.74 49.04
C LYS A 322 -17.37 21.12 48.91
N LYS A 323 -16.85 20.61 50.03
CA LYS A 323 -15.49 20.07 50.13
C LYS A 323 -15.51 18.68 50.79
N ILE A 324 -14.57 17.82 50.38
CA ILE A 324 -14.25 16.58 51.11
C ILE A 324 -13.37 16.94 52.30
N GLU A 325 -13.84 16.66 53.51
CA GLU A 325 -13.13 16.98 54.76
C GLU A 325 -12.37 15.75 55.29
N PHE A 326 -12.90 14.53 55.08
CA PHE A 326 -12.27 13.31 55.60
C PHE A 326 -12.61 12.09 54.75
N VAL A 327 -11.66 11.16 54.60
CA VAL A 327 -11.88 9.86 53.97
C VAL A 327 -11.81 8.80 55.06
N GLY A 328 -12.89 8.06 55.28
CA GLY A 328 -12.95 7.02 56.30
C GLY A 328 -12.33 5.68 55.87
N GLU A 329 -12.30 4.75 56.81
CA GLU A 329 -11.78 3.41 56.61
C GLU A 329 -12.78 2.51 55.86
N PRO A 330 -12.32 1.44 55.18
CA PRO A 330 -13.18 0.41 54.62
C PRO A 330 -14.16 -0.18 55.62
N LEU A 331 -15.41 -0.34 55.21
CA LEU A 331 -16.47 -0.90 56.04
C LEU A 331 -16.58 -2.42 55.83
N PRO A 332 -16.34 -3.25 56.87
CA PRO A 332 -16.52 -4.70 56.81
C PRO A 332 -17.90 -5.10 56.26
N LEU A 333 -18.01 -6.24 55.57
CA LEU A 333 -19.23 -6.65 54.85
C LEU A 333 -20.45 -6.82 55.76
N GLU A 334 -20.20 -7.15 57.02
CA GLU A 334 -21.19 -7.43 58.05
C GLU A 334 -21.79 -6.16 58.65
N MET A 335 -21.19 -5.00 58.39
CA MET A 335 -21.60 -3.72 58.95
C MET A 335 -22.46 -2.91 57.97
N ASP A 336 -23.54 -2.32 58.50
CA ASP A 336 -24.43 -1.42 57.78
C ASP A 336 -23.82 0.00 57.72
N ARG A 337 -23.83 0.61 56.53
CA ARG A 337 -23.35 1.97 56.29
C ARG A 337 -24.11 3.03 57.10
N HIS A 338 -25.39 2.78 57.40
CA HIS A 338 -26.22 3.70 58.17
C HIS A 338 -25.78 3.84 59.63
N ASP A 339 -25.06 2.85 60.18
CA ASP A 339 -24.50 2.96 61.53
C ASP A 339 -23.27 3.86 61.57
N VAL A 340 -22.50 3.88 60.49
CA VAL A 340 -21.38 4.81 60.31
C VAL A 340 -21.89 6.24 60.10
N GLU A 341 -22.97 6.41 59.34
CA GLU A 341 -23.61 7.71 59.10
C GLU A 341 -24.08 8.41 60.39
N LYS A 342 -24.50 7.64 61.41
CA LYS A 342 -24.93 8.16 62.72
C LYS A 342 -23.77 8.72 63.56
N ARG A 343 -22.52 8.42 63.22
CA ARG A 343 -21.32 8.79 63.99
C ARG A 343 -20.31 9.52 63.10
N PRO A 344 -20.63 10.74 62.62
CA PRO A 344 -19.72 11.49 61.78
C PRO A 344 -18.46 11.89 62.57
N PRO A 345 -17.27 11.97 61.91
CA PRO A 345 -16.03 12.41 62.55
C PRO A 345 -16.10 13.83 63.14
N ALA A 346 -16.96 14.68 62.58
CA ALA A 346 -17.22 16.03 63.08
C ALA A 346 -18.68 16.42 62.80
N ALA A 347 -19.22 17.35 63.58
CA ALA A 347 -20.58 17.84 63.41
C ALA A 347 -20.76 18.53 62.05
N GLY A 348 -21.87 18.23 61.36
CA GLY A 348 -22.22 18.85 60.08
C GLY A 348 -21.67 18.17 58.82
N LEU A 349 -20.95 17.06 58.95
CA LEU A 349 -20.46 16.28 57.81
C LEU A 349 -21.50 15.25 57.32
N LYS A 350 -21.56 15.04 56.00
CA LYS A 350 -22.38 14.00 55.36
C LYS A 350 -21.47 12.93 54.75
N ALA A 351 -21.81 11.65 54.91
CA ALA A 351 -21.10 10.57 54.24
C ALA A 351 -21.57 10.39 52.79
N VAL A 352 -20.62 10.18 51.88
CA VAL A 352 -20.83 9.82 50.48
C VAL A 352 -20.35 8.38 50.28
N TRP A 353 -21.21 7.55 49.71
CA TRP A 353 -20.98 6.12 49.50
C TRP A 353 -21.06 5.77 48.02
N PRO A 354 -20.40 4.68 47.57
CA PRO A 354 -20.43 4.24 46.18
C PRO A 354 -21.75 3.51 45.86
N ILE A 355 -22.87 4.23 45.83
CA ILE A 355 -24.21 3.67 45.61
C ILE A 355 -24.63 3.73 44.13
N ARG A 356 -25.09 2.61 43.60
CA ARG A 356 -25.48 2.43 42.20
C ARG A 356 -26.91 2.91 41.94
N THR A 357 -27.25 3.10 40.67
CA THR A 357 -28.54 3.68 40.22
C THR A 357 -29.75 2.87 40.65
N ASP A 358 -29.58 1.57 40.86
CA ASP A 358 -30.56 0.62 41.40
C ASP A 358 -30.56 0.56 42.95
N ASN A 359 -29.89 1.51 43.61
CA ASN A 359 -29.63 1.56 45.05
C ASN A 359 -28.77 0.43 45.63
N SER A 360 -28.19 -0.44 44.79
CA SER A 360 -27.27 -1.46 45.27
C SER A 360 -25.91 -0.87 45.69
N GLU A 361 -25.23 -1.55 46.63
CA GLU A 361 -23.91 -1.17 47.09
C GLU A 361 -22.83 -1.54 46.04
N GLY A 362 -22.25 -0.52 45.42
CA GLY A 362 -21.13 -0.65 44.50
C GLY A 362 -19.78 -0.58 45.21
N ARG A 363 -18.75 -0.15 44.49
CA ARG A 363 -17.43 0.15 45.06
C ARG A 363 -16.80 1.38 44.43
N TRP A 364 -15.88 2.00 45.16
CA TRP A 364 -14.98 3.00 44.60
C TRP A 364 -13.93 2.36 43.67
N GLN A 365 -13.38 3.16 42.77
CA GLN A 365 -12.27 2.74 41.89
C GLN A 365 -10.90 2.81 42.57
N LEU A 366 -10.75 3.60 43.64
CA LEU A 366 -9.50 3.77 44.38
C LEU A 366 -9.63 3.25 45.80
N ALA A 367 -8.54 2.79 46.38
CA ALA A 367 -8.44 2.56 47.82
C ALA A 367 -8.46 3.90 48.58
N HIS A 368 -8.86 3.86 49.85
CA HIS A 368 -9.01 5.05 50.69
C HIS A 368 -7.69 5.83 50.86
N GLU A 369 -6.55 5.14 51.03
CA GLU A 369 -5.22 5.76 51.08
C GLU A 369 -4.87 6.48 49.78
N THR A 370 -5.17 5.85 48.63
CA THR A 370 -4.93 6.46 47.32
C THR A 370 -5.80 7.70 47.11
N LEU A 371 -7.07 7.67 47.56
CA LEU A 371 -7.92 8.85 47.51
C LEU A 371 -7.35 9.99 48.38
N ARG A 372 -6.88 9.69 49.60
CA ARG A 372 -6.24 10.69 50.48
C ARG A 372 -5.05 11.36 49.79
N ALA A 373 -4.14 10.56 49.22
CA ALA A 373 -3.00 11.07 48.46
C ALA A 373 -3.43 11.92 47.25
N TYR A 374 -4.52 11.55 46.56
CA TYR A 374 -4.99 12.29 45.38
C TYR A 374 -5.66 13.62 45.77
N LEU A 375 -6.33 13.67 46.94
CA LEU A 375 -6.88 14.91 47.48
C LEU A 375 -5.77 15.89 47.87
N GLU A 376 -4.70 15.41 48.49
CA GLU A 376 -3.51 16.22 48.83
C GLU A 376 -2.82 16.80 47.59
N GLN A 377 -2.74 16.00 46.52
CA GLN A 377 -2.22 16.43 45.22
C GLN A 377 -3.19 17.33 44.44
N GLY A 378 -4.43 17.51 44.91
CA GLY A 378 -5.47 18.27 44.21
C GLY A 378 -6.06 17.58 42.96
N ILE A 379 -5.73 16.31 42.72
CA ILE A 379 -6.17 15.51 41.55
C ILE A 379 -7.36 14.59 41.85
N ALA A 380 -8.00 14.77 42.99
CA ALA A 380 -9.35 14.29 43.31
C ALA A 380 -10.15 15.40 43.98
N LYS A 381 -11.49 15.38 43.85
CA LYS A 381 -12.36 16.37 44.47
C LYS A 381 -13.81 15.92 44.59
N LEU A 382 -14.60 16.75 45.28
CA LEU A 382 -16.06 16.62 45.29
C LEU A 382 -16.62 17.02 43.93
N GLY A 383 -17.43 16.15 43.34
CA GLY A 383 -18.11 16.37 42.08
C GLY A 383 -19.50 16.99 42.25
N ALA A 384 -20.31 16.93 41.19
CA ALA A 384 -21.66 17.48 41.21
C ALA A 384 -22.61 16.72 42.15
N TYR A 385 -23.55 17.45 42.74
CA TYR A 385 -24.65 16.90 43.52
C TYR A 385 -25.83 16.50 42.63
N ASN A 386 -26.27 15.25 42.75
CA ASN A 386 -27.44 14.72 42.06
C ASN A 386 -28.68 14.84 42.95
N LYS A 387 -29.53 15.84 42.68
CA LYS A 387 -30.77 16.10 43.41
C LYS A 387 -31.75 14.92 43.40
N LYS A 388 -31.85 14.16 42.31
CA LYS A 388 -32.81 13.04 42.19
C LYS A 388 -32.47 11.87 43.10
N ARG A 389 -31.19 11.69 43.41
CA ARG A 389 -30.67 10.55 44.17
C ARG A 389 -30.12 10.94 45.54
N ASP A 390 -30.19 12.23 45.89
CA ASP A 390 -29.54 12.83 47.08
C ASP A 390 -28.09 12.34 47.28
N GLN A 391 -27.31 12.38 46.19
CA GLN A 391 -25.95 11.83 46.17
C GLN A 391 -24.95 12.81 45.56
N TRP A 392 -23.79 12.91 46.20
CA TRP A 392 -22.65 13.63 45.65
C TRP A 392 -21.77 12.69 44.84
N ALA A 393 -21.25 13.17 43.72
CA ALA A 393 -20.20 12.48 43.00
C ALA A 393 -18.84 12.74 43.69
N VAL A 394 -17.94 11.77 43.61
CA VAL A 394 -16.51 11.99 43.86
C VAL A 394 -15.80 11.76 42.52
N VAL A 395 -14.87 12.63 42.15
CA VAL A 395 -14.18 12.59 40.86
C VAL A 395 -12.67 12.68 41.03
N PHE A 396 -11.92 12.11 40.09
CA PHE A 396 -10.46 12.05 40.13
C PHE A 396 -9.83 11.98 38.73
N LEU A 397 -8.52 12.24 38.64
CA LEU A 397 -7.75 12.02 37.40
C LEU A 397 -7.30 10.56 37.28
N LYS A 398 -7.62 9.92 36.15
CA LYS A 398 -7.08 8.59 35.83
C LYS A 398 -5.63 8.68 35.36
N LYS A 399 -5.00 7.51 35.16
CA LYS A 399 -3.63 7.38 34.65
C LYS A 399 -3.37 8.29 33.43
N LYS A 400 -4.23 8.22 32.40
CA LYS A 400 -4.15 9.06 31.18
C LYS A 400 -4.07 10.56 31.50
N GLN A 401 -4.99 11.11 32.31
CA GLN A 401 -4.99 12.54 32.62
C GLN A 401 -3.76 12.97 33.44
N LYS A 402 -3.23 12.10 34.29
CA LYS A 402 -2.00 12.39 35.05
C LYS A 402 -0.76 12.37 34.16
N GLU A 403 -0.72 11.50 33.16
CA GLU A 403 0.30 11.51 32.10
C GLU A 403 0.18 12.79 31.28
N GLN A 404 -1.02 13.14 30.82
CA GLN A 404 -1.28 14.39 30.10
C GLN A 404 -0.89 15.65 30.91
N LEU A 405 -1.09 15.65 32.23
CA LEU A 405 -0.64 16.73 33.12
C LEU A 405 0.88 16.80 33.23
N ARG A 406 1.57 15.65 33.26
CA ARG A 406 3.03 15.57 33.27
C ARG A 406 3.64 16.02 31.93
N ASP A 407 2.99 15.65 30.85
CA ASP A 407 3.44 15.88 29.48
C ASP A 407 3.07 17.29 28.97
N GLY A 408 2.49 18.14 29.83
CA GLY A 408 2.14 19.54 29.50
C GLY A 408 0.94 19.70 28.57
N ILE A 409 0.19 18.64 28.31
CA ILE A 409 -1.04 18.67 27.51
C ILE A 409 -2.22 19.14 28.35
N LEU A 410 -2.27 18.71 29.61
CA LEU A 410 -3.15 19.30 30.61
C LEU A 410 -2.30 20.27 31.43
N ILE A 411 -2.76 21.49 31.65
CA ILE A 411 -2.03 22.50 32.41
C ILE A 411 -2.81 22.86 33.68
N GLU A 412 -2.06 23.06 34.77
CA GLU A 412 -2.58 23.63 36.02
C GLU A 412 -2.64 25.16 35.88
N THR A 413 -3.85 25.73 35.86
CA THR A 413 -4.05 27.19 35.82
C THR A 413 -4.30 27.79 37.20
N GLY A 414 -4.46 26.94 38.22
CA GLY A 414 -4.57 27.34 39.63
C GLY A 414 -5.18 26.26 40.51
N LYS A 415 -5.63 26.65 41.72
CA LYS A 415 -6.31 25.77 42.67
C LYS A 415 -7.62 26.38 43.15
N ASN A 416 -8.63 25.55 43.30
CA ASN A 416 -9.90 25.91 43.94
C ASN A 416 -9.74 26.04 45.46
N LEU A 417 -10.71 26.66 46.12
CA LEU A 417 -10.76 26.78 47.60
C LEU A 417 -10.77 25.43 48.32
N ASP A 418 -11.21 24.36 47.65
CA ASP A 418 -11.19 23.01 48.20
C ASP A 418 -9.82 22.31 48.08
N GLY A 419 -8.83 22.96 47.45
CA GLY A 419 -7.48 22.45 47.20
C GLY A 419 -7.33 21.71 45.87
N SER A 420 -8.42 21.51 45.11
CA SER A 420 -8.38 20.81 43.84
C SER A 420 -7.81 21.66 42.72
N LEU A 421 -7.08 21.04 41.78
CA LEU A 421 -6.50 21.73 40.63
C LEU A 421 -7.59 22.28 39.70
N ILE A 422 -7.34 23.47 39.17
CA ILE A 422 -8.03 24.02 38.00
C ILE A 422 -7.18 23.60 36.80
N LEU A 423 -7.78 22.82 35.91
CA LEU A 423 -7.08 22.12 34.83
C LEU A 423 -7.71 22.52 33.50
N GLU A 424 -6.86 22.92 32.57
CA GLU A 424 -7.24 23.31 31.22
C GLU A 424 -6.41 22.50 30.22
N TRP A 425 -6.95 22.32 29.02
CA TRP A 425 -6.19 21.70 27.94
C TRP A 425 -5.29 22.75 27.32
N ASN A 426 -4.00 22.45 27.24
CA ASN A 426 -3.05 23.25 26.47
C ASN A 426 -3.44 23.19 24.98
N GLU A 427 -3.76 24.34 24.40
CA GLU A 427 -4.14 24.45 22.98
C GLU A 427 -2.91 24.35 22.06
N ASP A 428 -1.71 24.63 22.58
CA ASP A 428 -0.44 24.56 21.86
C ASP A 428 0.23 23.17 21.96
N ALA A 429 -0.30 22.26 22.79
CA ALA A 429 0.24 20.92 22.92
C ALA A 429 -0.14 20.06 21.70
N GLU A 430 0.80 19.89 20.78
CA GLU A 430 0.66 18.92 19.69
C GLU A 430 0.62 17.50 20.27
N GLN A 431 -0.56 16.87 20.21
CA GLN A 431 -0.71 15.46 20.54
C GLN A 431 -0.75 14.65 19.26
N ASP A 432 0.31 13.87 19.03
CA ASP A 432 0.23 12.78 18.09
C ASP A 432 -0.72 11.70 18.63
N ARG A 433 -1.77 11.44 17.85
CA ARG A 433 -2.81 10.45 18.11
C ARG A 433 -2.60 9.25 17.20
N GLU A 434 -3.06 8.11 17.65
CA GLU A 434 -3.20 6.95 16.77
C GLU A 434 -4.36 7.22 15.79
N PRO A 435 -4.16 7.05 14.47
CA PRO A 435 -5.25 7.13 13.52
C PRO A 435 -6.28 6.04 13.79
N LYS A 436 -7.55 6.39 13.67
CA LYS A 436 -8.67 5.46 13.86
C LYS A 436 -8.98 4.73 12.54
N THR A 437 -9.82 3.71 12.59
CA THR A 437 -10.15 2.86 11.43
C THR A 437 -11.23 3.42 10.50
N MET A 438 -11.77 4.60 10.82
CA MET A 438 -12.73 5.31 9.98
C MET A 438 -12.19 6.70 9.68
N TRP A 439 -11.95 6.97 8.40
CA TRP A 439 -11.34 8.20 7.94
C TRP A 439 -12.40 9.08 7.28
N VAL A 440 -12.59 10.28 7.81
CA VAL A 440 -13.58 11.27 7.35
C VAL A 440 -12.92 12.62 7.03
N ARG A 441 -11.61 12.63 6.79
CA ARG A 441 -10.86 13.83 6.45
C ARG A 441 -11.35 14.39 5.12
N ASP A 442 -11.53 15.72 5.04
CA ASP A 442 -11.97 16.36 3.79
C ASP A 442 -10.90 16.25 2.70
N TRP A 443 -9.62 16.11 3.06
CA TRP A 443 -8.49 16.00 2.11
C TRP A 443 -8.49 14.67 1.36
N HIS A 444 -9.25 13.67 1.82
CA HIS A 444 -9.38 12.37 1.16
C HIS A 444 -10.40 12.37 0.02
N ASP A 445 -11.08 13.49 -0.23
CA ASP A 445 -12.06 13.62 -1.31
C ASP A 445 -11.40 13.47 -2.70
N ALA A 446 -11.69 12.35 -3.37
CA ALA A 446 -11.09 11.98 -4.65
C ALA A 446 -11.57 12.88 -5.81
N SER A 447 -12.73 13.52 -5.70
CA SER A 447 -13.18 14.48 -6.72
C SER A 447 -12.32 15.74 -6.68
N THR A 448 -12.04 16.26 -5.48
CA THR A 448 -11.31 17.50 -5.28
C THR A 448 -9.81 17.32 -5.43
N TYR A 449 -9.25 16.28 -4.82
CA TYR A 449 -7.81 16.08 -4.72
C TYR A 449 -7.28 14.92 -5.58
N GLY A 450 -8.17 14.26 -6.32
CA GLY A 450 -7.86 13.38 -7.43
C GLY A 450 -8.21 14.05 -8.76
N THR A 451 -9.50 14.15 -9.10
CA THR A 451 -9.98 14.61 -10.42
C THR A 451 -9.64 16.07 -10.69
N ASN A 452 -10.06 17.01 -9.84
CA ASN A 452 -9.75 18.42 -10.10
C ASN A 452 -8.23 18.69 -10.07
N LEU A 453 -7.47 17.92 -9.29
CA LEU A 453 -6.01 18.00 -9.28
C LEU A 453 -5.43 17.51 -10.61
N ILE A 454 -5.90 16.36 -11.13
CA ILE A 454 -5.40 15.84 -12.40
C ILE A 454 -5.75 16.77 -13.57
N ASP A 455 -6.94 17.37 -13.57
CA ASP A 455 -7.38 18.34 -14.59
C ASP A 455 -6.50 19.60 -14.62
N LYS A 456 -5.93 20.00 -13.48
CA LYS A 456 -4.98 21.12 -13.40
C LYS A 456 -3.60 20.75 -13.95
N ILE A 457 -3.18 19.49 -13.81
CA ILE A 457 -1.84 19.03 -14.20
C ILE A 457 -1.81 18.62 -15.68
N ILE A 458 -2.82 17.90 -16.15
CA ILE A 458 -2.93 17.38 -17.52
C ILE A 458 -4.26 17.81 -18.15
N PRO A 459 -4.48 19.12 -18.39
CA PRO A 459 -5.76 19.63 -18.88
C PRO A 459 -6.21 18.95 -20.18
N LYS A 460 -7.52 18.71 -20.29
CA LYS A 460 -8.17 18.01 -21.42
C LYS A 460 -7.81 16.53 -21.56
N ARG A 461 -7.13 15.94 -20.57
CA ARG A 461 -6.89 14.50 -20.51
C ARG A 461 -7.73 13.89 -19.38
N ASN A 462 -8.77 13.16 -19.76
CA ASN A 462 -9.68 12.57 -18.77
C ASN A 462 -9.09 11.27 -18.22
N PHE A 463 -8.97 11.16 -16.89
CA PHE A 463 -8.74 9.88 -16.21
C PHE A 463 -9.87 9.65 -15.20
N PRO A 464 -10.58 8.51 -15.28
CA PRO A 464 -11.67 8.23 -14.36
C PRO A 464 -11.12 7.83 -12.98
N PHE A 465 -11.73 8.36 -11.92
CA PHE A 465 -11.50 7.94 -10.53
C PHE A 465 -10.03 7.93 -10.03
N PRO A 466 -9.22 8.99 -10.28
CA PRO A 466 -7.92 9.09 -9.62
C PRO A 466 -8.10 9.16 -8.10
N LYS A 467 -7.19 8.53 -7.36
CA LYS A 467 -7.13 8.65 -5.90
C LYS A 467 -6.83 10.09 -5.48
N SER A 468 -7.31 10.46 -4.29
CA SER A 468 -6.85 11.70 -3.65
C SER A 468 -5.34 11.58 -3.36
N LEU A 469 -4.57 12.61 -3.75
CA LEU A 469 -3.16 12.72 -3.39
C LEU A 469 -2.94 12.55 -1.87
N TYR A 470 -3.76 13.22 -1.07
CA TYR A 470 -3.60 13.27 0.38
C TYR A 470 -4.06 11.99 1.07
N ALA A 471 -4.99 11.24 0.47
CA ALA A 471 -5.36 9.92 1.00
C ALA A 471 -4.19 8.94 0.87
N VAL A 472 -3.51 8.93 -0.29
CA VAL A 472 -2.32 8.09 -0.50
C VAL A 472 -1.18 8.54 0.39
N GLU A 473 -0.93 9.85 0.45
CA GLU A 473 0.13 10.45 1.28
C GLU A 473 -0.04 10.11 2.76
N ASP A 474 -1.19 10.36 3.38
CA ASP A 474 -1.44 10.00 4.78
C ASP A 474 -1.23 8.50 5.03
N THR A 475 -1.71 7.65 4.11
CA THR A 475 -1.58 6.20 4.25
C THR A 475 -0.11 5.77 4.23
N LEU A 476 0.70 6.35 3.34
CA LEU A 476 2.15 6.13 3.29
C LEU A 476 2.83 6.67 4.55
N ARG A 477 2.50 7.89 4.98
CA ARG A 477 3.09 8.54 6.16
C ARG A 477 2.99 7.66 7.40
N PHE A 478 1.86 6.98 7.60
CA PHE A 478 1.67 6.10 8.74
C PHE A 478 2.65 4.93 8.80
N TYR A 479 3.25 4.48 7.70
CA TYR A 479 4.15 3.33 7.71
C TYR A 479 5.58 3.67 7.32
N VAL A 480 5.76 4.62 6.39
CA VAL A 480 7.08 5.00 5.90
C VAL A 480 7.52 6.39 6.35
N GLY A 481 6.73 7.12 7.15
CA GLY A 481 7.09 8.47 7.66
C GLY A 481 8.41 8.52 8.46
N ASN A 482 8.79 7.44 9.14
CA ASN A 482 10.08 7.30 9.82
C ASN A 482 11.15 6.55 8.98
N LYS A 483 10.77 5.93 7.86
CA LYS A 483 11.67 5.23 6.94
C LYS A 483 12.04 6.15 5.78
N LYS A 484 13.00 7.04 6.01
CA LYS A 484 13.36 8.12 5.09
C LYS A 484 13.90 7.62 3.76
N ASP A 485 14.46 6.42 3.70
CA ASP A 485 15.03 5.84 2.48
C ASP A 485 14.18 4.67 1.93
N ALA A 486 12.89 4.61 2.31
CA ALA A 486 12.01 3.50 1.98
C ALA A 486 11.87 3.28 0.46
N LEU A 487 11.84 2.01 0.05
CA LEU A 487 11.45 1.60 -1.28
C LEU A 487 9.94 1.34 -1.34
N VAL A 488 9.22 2.19 -2.08
CA VAL A 488 7.78 2.09 -2.33
C VAL A 488 7.52 1.54 -3.72
N VAL A 489 6.71 0.49 -3.83
CA VAL A 489 6.31 -0.09 -5.12
C VAL A 489 4.79 0.05 -5.29
N ASP A 490 4.39 0.49 -6.48
CA ASP A 490 3.00 0.51 -6.90
C ASP A 490 2.89 -0.14 -8.27
N PHE A 491 2.34 -1.35 -8.32
CA PHE A 491 2.17 -2.09 -9.57
C PHE A 491 0.75 -2.00 -10.16
N PHE A 492 -0.05 -1.05 -9.67
CA PHE A 492 -1.34 -0.65 -10.20
C PHE A 492 -1.39 0.89 -10.25
N SER A 493 -0.36 1.51 -10.83
CA SER A 493 -0.12 2.95 -10.61
C SER A 493 -1.19 3.86 -11.18
N GLY A 494 -1.92 3.42 -12.20
CA GLY A 494 -3.02 4.16 -12.82
C GLY A 494 -2.61 5.58 -13.15
N SER A 495 -3.18 6.56 -12.46
CA SER A 495 -2.85 7.98 -12.67
C SER A 495 -1.45 8.42 -12.21
N GLY A 496 -0.71 7.62 -11.45
CA GLY A 496 0.61 7.98 -10.89
C GLY A 496 0.49 8.78 -9.59
N THR A 497 -0.52 8.49 -8.77
CA THR A 497 -0.75 9.23 -7.51
C THR A 497 0.28 8.87 -6.44
N THR A 498 0.76 7.63 -6.39
CA THR A 498 1.72 7.16 -5.38
C THR A 498 3.07 7.87 -5.45
N LEU A 499 3.67 8.04 -6.64
CA LEU A 499 4.92 8.81 -6.78
C LEU A 499 4.73 10.27 -6.35
N HIS A 500 3.61 10.88 -6.72
CA HIS A 500 3.29 12.25 -6.31
C HIS A 500 3.20 12.36 -4.77
N ALA A 501 2.56 11.39 -4.10
CA ALA A 501 2.49 11.33 -2.65
C ALA A 501 3.86 11.12 -1.99
N VAL A 502 4.70 10.25 -2.55
CA VAL A 502 6.09 10.03 -2.08
C VAL A 502 6.92 11.31 -2.17
N ASN A 503 6.82 12.04 -3.28
CA ASN A 503 7.52 13.32 -3.47
C ASN A 503 7.08 14.38 -2.46
N LEU A 504 5.77 14.45 -2.21
CA LEU A 504 5.23 15.33 -1.18
C LEU A 504 5.84 14.97 0.18
N LEU A 505 5.72 13.71 0.60
CA LEU A 505 6.25 13.25 1.88
C LEU A 505 7.75 13.53 2.04
N ASN A 506 8.56 13.27 1.00
CA ASN A 506 10.00 13.54 1.02
C ASN A 506 10.32 15.03 1.23
N VAL A 507 9.62 15.94 0.56
CA VAL A 507 9.84 17.38 0.74
C VAL A 507 9.38 17.86 2.10
N GLU A 508 8.28 17.31 2.62
CA GLU A 508 7.77 17.67 3.94
C GLU A 508 8.72 17.29 5.07
N ASP A 509 9.36 16.13 4.95
CA ASP A 509 10.01 15.48 6.07
C ASP A 509 11.51 15.19 5.87
N GLY A 510 12.08 15.70 4.77
CA GLY A 510 13.49 15.54 4.40
C GLY A 510 13.89 14.12 3.99
N GLY A 511 12.92 13.29 3.58
CA GLY A 511 13.17 11.92 3.14
C GLY A 511 13.74 11.80 1.72
N HIS A 512 14.28 10.62 1.43
CA HIS A 512 14.82 10.18 0.14
C HIS A 512 14.14 8.87 -0.32
N ARG A 513 12.83 8.73 -0.04
CA ARG A 513 12.08 7.52 -0.39
C ARG A 513 11.98 7.39 -1.90
N ARG A 514 12.23 6.18 -2.39
CA ARG A 514 12.20 5.86 -3.81
C ARG A 514 10.87 5.21 -4.17
N CYS A 515 10.36 5.52 -5.36
CA CYS A 515 9.09 4.97 -5.85
C CYS A 515 9.32 4.26 -7.19
N VAL A 516 8.84 3.02 -7.30
CA VAL A 516 8.78 2.25 -8.54
C VAL A 516 7.31 2.05 -8.90
N MET A 517 6.88 2.71 -9.97
CA MET A 517 5.54 2.61 -10.54
C MET A 517 5.54 1.62 -11.71
N VAL A 518 4.51 0.79 -11.78
CA VAL A 518 4.21 -0.04 -12.94
C VAL A 518 2.78 0.20 -13.37
N THR A 519 2.60 0.47 -14.67
CA THR A 519 1.28 0.54 -15.29
C THR A 519 1.36 0.04 -16.73
N ASN A 520 0.30 -0.60 -17.17
CA ASN A 520 0.13 -0.96 -18.57
C ASN A 520 -0.11 0.30 -19.42
N ASN A 521 0.15 0.20 -20.73
CA ASN A 521 -0.19 1.24 -21.69
C ASN A 521 -1.52 0.92 -22.39
N GLU A 522 -2.54 0.57 -21.61
CA GLU A 522 -3.85 0.19 -22.15
C GLU A 522 -4.52 1.35 -22.89
N VAL A 523 -5.08 1.03 -24.06
CA VAL A 523 -5.82 1.95 -24.92
C VAL A 523 -7.30 1.60 -24.82
N SER A 524 -8.16 2.62 -24.79
CA SER A 524 -9.59 2.40 -24.68
C SER A 524 -10.20 1.66 -25.87
N GLU A 525 -11.31 0.93 -25.67
CA GLU A 525 -12.00 0.27 -26.80
C GLU A 525 -12.38 1.23 -27.94
N THR A 526 -12.73 2.47 -27.59
CA THR A 526 -13.12 3.50 -28.56
C THR A 526 -11.92 4.00 -29.35
N GLU A 527 -10.78 4.23 -28.68
CA GLU A 527 -9.52 4.59 -29.34
C GLU A 527 -8.99 3.42 -30.18
N ILE A 528 -9.03 2.18 -29.68
CA ILE A 528 -8.69 0.95 -30.44
C ILE A 528 -9.46 0.93 -31.77
N LYS A 529 -10.79 1.05 -31.72
CA LYS A 529 -11.64 1.04 -32.93
C LYS A 529 -11.28 2.17 -33.90
N SER A 530 -10.87 3.34 -33.38
CA SER A 530 -10.49 4.49 -34.19
C SER A 530 -9.10 4.31 -34.83
N LEU A 531 -8.13 3.86 -34.07
CA LEU A 531 -6.75 3.62 -34.50
C LEU A 531 -6.66 2.47 -35.51
N THR A 532 -7.36 1.35 -35.25
CA THR A 532 -7.42 0.24 -36.20
C THR A 532 -8.03 0.66 -37.53
N LYS A 533 -9.06 1.54 -37.53
CA LYS A 533 -9.61 2.11 -38.78
C LYS A 533 -8.61 2.97 -39.56
N LYS A 534 -7.63 3.55 -38.87
CA LYS A 534 -6.52 4.29 -39.50
C LYS A 534 -5.36 3.37 -39.94
N GLY A 535 -5.47 2.06 -39.72
CA GLY A 535 -4.40 1.09 -40.01
C GLY A 535 -3.29 1.07 -38.96
N LEU A 536 -3.48 1.72 -37.80
CA LEU A 536 -2.52 1.73 -36.69
C LEU A 536 -2.73 0.51 -35.78
N HIS A 537 -1.65 0.00 -35.22
CA HIS A 537 -1.58 -1.22 -34.43
C HIS A 537 -0.80 -0.99 -33.12
N PRO A 538 -0.96 -1.85 -32.09
CA PRO A 538 -0.09 -1.84 -30.92
C PRO A 538 1.39 -1.87 -31.32
N GLY A 539 2.20 -1.01 -30.71
CA GLY A 539 3.60 -0.76 -31.09
C GLY A 539 3.81 0.52 -31.90
N ASP A 540 2.79 1.03 -32.61
CA ASP A 540 2.90 2.30 -33.34
C ASP A 540 2.94 3.49 -32.39
N GLU A 541 3.75 4.51 -32.68
CA GLU A 541 3.94 5.66 -31.78
C GLU A 541 2.62 6.41 -31.50
N GLU A 542 1.73 6.54 -32.50
CA GLU A 542 0.41 7.14 -32.32
C GLU A 542 -0.51 6.29 -31.43
N TRP A 543 -0.41 4.97 -31.51
CA TRP A 543 -1.16 4.05 -30.66
C TRP A 543 -0.67 4.14 -29.22
N GLU A 544 0.63 4.07 -29.00
CA GLU A 544 1.23 4.11 -27.67
C GLU A 544 0.93 5.45 -26.97
N ARG A 545 0.84 6.56 -27.70
CA ARG A 545 0.61 7.92 -27.13
C ARG A 545 -0.73 8.07 -26.41
N VAL A 546 -1.75 7.28 -26.79
CA VAL A 546 -3.10 7.38 -26.20
C VAL A 546 -3.32 6.41 -25.03
N GLY A 547 -2.41 5.46 -24.82
CA GLY A 547 -2.48 4.50 -23.73
C GLY A 547 -2.25 5.12 -22.35
N ILE A 548 -2.75 4.50 -21.29
CA ILE A 548 -2.77 5.08 -19.92
C ILE A 548 -1.39 5.57 -19.46
N ALA A 549 -0.35 4.73 -19.60
CA ALA A 549 1.00 5.05 -19.15
C ALA A 549 1.49 6.38 -19.75
N ARG A 550 1.37 6.55 -21.07
CA ARG A 550 1.85 7.73 -21.80
C ARG A 550 0.87 8.90 -21.80
N TYR A 551 -0.42 8.62 -21.69
CA TYR A 551 -1.47 9.62 -21.75
C TYR A 551 -1.67 10.32 -20.39
N VAL A 552 -1.48 9.60 -19.28
CA VAL A 552 -1.81 10.08 -17.92
C VAL A 552 -0.62 9.99 -16.97
N THR A 553 -0.14 8.77 -16.67
CA THR A 553 0.80 8.49 -15.58
C THR A 553 2.10 9.26 -15.75
N TRP A 554 2.68 9.16 -16.94
CA TRP A 554 3.93 9.80 -17.28
C TRP A 554 3.79 11.33 -17.30
N PRO A 555 2.85 11.94 -18.07
CA PRO A 555 2.63 13.39 -18.02
C PRO A 555 2.40 13.93 -16.60
N ARG A 556 1.60 13.26 -15.77
CA ARG A 556 1.40 13.68 -14.36
C ARG A 556 2.73 13.67 -13.60
N THR A 557 3.55 12.65 -13.80
CA THR A 557 4.87 12.51 -13.14
C THR A 557 5.78 13.68 -13.50
N VAL A 558 5.93 13.96 -14.81
CA VAL A 558 6.75 15.08 -15.32
C VAL A 558 6.24 16.40 -14.77
N CYS A 559 4.96 16.70 -14.98
CA CYS A 559 4.35 17.95 -14.57
C CYS A 559 4.40 18.20 -13.05
N ALA A 560 4.23 17.15 -12.23
CA ALA A 560 4.35 17.27 -10.78
C ALA A 560 5.80 17.53 -10.35
N ILE A 561 6.77 16.87 -10.97
CA ILE A 561 8.20 17.07 -10.69
C ILE A 561 8.64 18.47 -11.11
N GLU A 562 8.22 18.97 -12.27
CA GLU A 562 8.66 20.27 -12.82
C GLU A 562 7.82 21.47 -12.34
N GLY A 563 6.60 21.24 -11.85
CA GLY A 563 5.73 22.30 -11.34
C GLY A 563 4.93 23.06 -12.41
N HIS A 564 4.69 22.47 -13.57
CA HIS A 564 3.83 23.06 -14.61
C HIS A 564 2.89 22.03 -15.24
N ASP A 565 1.81 22.49 -15.87
CA ASP A 565 0.91 21.63 -16.61
C ASP A 565 1.53 21.15 -17.94
N THR A 566 0.81 20.30 -18.70
CA THR A 566 1.28 19.82 -20.01
C THR A 566 1.38 20.88 -21.10
N ASN A 567 0.94 22.11 -20.84
CA ASN A 567 1.10 23.27 -21.73
C ASN A 567 2.22 24.20 -21.24
N ASN A 568 3.04 23.75 -20.28
CA ASN A 568 4.10 24.52 -19.63
C ASN A 568 3.60 25.76 -18.86
N VAL A 569 2.34 25.75 -18.40
CA VAL A 569 1.79 26.78 -17.53
C VAL A 569 2.04 26.37 -16.06
N PRO A 570 2.67 27.22 -15.23
CA PRO A 570 2.92 26.90 -13.82
C PRO A 570 1.66 26.44 -13.07
N LEU A 571 1.79 25.36 -12.30
CA LEU A 571 0.68 24.80 -11.53
C LEU A 571 0.20 25.81 -10.47
N LYS A 572 -1.12 25.92 -10.32
CA LYS A 572 -1.74 26.90 -9.41
C LYS A 572 -2.11 26.28 -8.06
N GLY A 573 -1.87 27.05 -6.99
CA GLY A 573 -2.22 26.71 -5.62
C GLY A 573 -1.06 26.05 -4.87
N ASP A 574 -1.31 25.77 -3.59
CA ASP A 574 -0.33 25.18 -2.67
C ASP A 574 -0.72 23.73 -2.33
N TYR A 575 0.29 22.93 -2.00
CA TYR A 575 0.06 21.62 -1.39
C TYR A 575 -0.53 21.78 0.01
N LEU A 576 -1.52 20.95 0.36
CA LEU A 576 -2.08 20.96 1.71
C LEU A 576 -1.09 20.35 2.69
N GLY A 577 -1.01 20.93 3.90
CA GLY A 577 -0.13 20.45 4.96
C GLY A 577 1.24 21.15 5.00
N ILE A 578 1.64 21.83 3.92
CA ILE A 578 2.88 22.60 3.85
C ILE A 578 2.74 23.91 3.09
N GLU A 579 3.56 24.89 3.45
CA GLU A 579 3.69 26.16 2.71
C GLU A 579 4.57 25.95 1.45
N ARG A 580 4.06 25.19 0.47
CA ARG A 580 4.74 24.96 -0.81
C ARG A 580 3.81 25.16 -2.00
N PRO A 581 4.13 26.08 -2.92
CA PRO A 581 3.37 26.20 -4.16
C PRO A 581 3.61 25.00 -5.06
N MET A 582 2.55 24.52 -5.72
CA MET A 582 2.65 23.43 -6.70
C MET A 582 3.59 23.79 -7.86
N SER A 583 3.71 25.08 -8.17
CA SER A 583 4.62 25.57 -9.22
C SER A 583 6.11 25.40 -8.90
N ALA A 584 6.47 25.11 -7.65
CA ALA A 584 7.86 24.82 -7.29
C ALA A 584 8.30 23.41 -7.71
N GLY A 585 7.37 22.55 -8.13
CA GLY A 585 7.65 21.15 -8.44
C GLY A 585 8.23 20.38 -7.25
N PHE A 586 8.96 19.31 -7.53
CA PHE A 586 9.69 18.51 -6.54
C PHE A 586 11.15 18.32 -6.95
N PRO A 587 12.11 18.47 -6.02
CA PRO A 587 13.53 18.29 -6.30
C PRO A 587 13.89 16.81 -6.38
N THR A 588 13.43 16.13 -7.43
CA THR A 588 13.68 14.71 -7.67
C THR A 588 13.79 14.44 -9.18
N ASN A 589 14.17 13.23 -9.53
CA ASN A 589 14.31 12.76 -10.90
C ASN A 589 13.49 11.49 -11.12
N ALA A 590 13.09 11.21 -12.35
CA ALA A 590 12.45 9.94 -12.70
C ALA A 590 12.89 9.43 -14.07
N ALA A 591 13.06 8.10 -14.18
CA ALA A 591 13.34 7.41 -15.43
C ALA A 591 12.12 6.61 -15.90
N PHE A 592 11.84 6.68 -17.21
CA PHE A 592 10.72 6.00 -17.86
C PHE A 592 11.24 4.85 -18.70
N PHE A 593 10.71 3.64 -18.48
CA PHE A 593 11.09 2.44 -19.23
C PHE A 593 9.87 1.74 -19.80
N LYS A 594 10.08 1.01 -20.90
CA LYS A 594 9.17 -0.04 -21.38
C LYS A 594 9.77 -1.40 -21.05
N LEU A 595 8.96 -2.29 -20.47
CA LEU A 595 9.39 -3.67 -20.31
C LEU A 595 9.51 -4.32 -21.70
N SER A 596 10.63 -4.98 -21.92
CA SER A 596 10.95 -5.70 -23.14
C SER A 596 11.51 -7.07 -22.77
N PHE A 597 11.80 -7.92 -23.76
CA PHE A 597 12.29 -9.28 -23.53
C PHE A 597 13.46 -9.60 -24.44
N LEU A 598 14.45 -10.28 -23.86
CA LEU A 598 15.67 -10.67 -24.53
C LEU A 598 15.60 -12.10 -25.09
N ASP A 599 16.31 -12.32 -26.19
CA ASP A 599 16.49 -13.65 -26.79
C ASP A 599 17.50 -14.44 -25.96
N LYS A 600 17.07 -15.59 -25.43
CA LYS A 600 17.88 -16.48 -24.58
C LYS A 600 19.28 -16.73 -25.14
N THR A 601 19.37 -17.02 -26.44
CA THR A 601 20.65 -17.38 -27.09
C THR A 601 21.58 -16.17 -27.14
N SER A 602 21.02 -14.99 -27.37
CA SER A 602 21.77 -13.73 -27.45
C SER A 602 22.29 -13.29 -26.07
N VAL A 603 21.49 -13.48 -25.01
CA VAL A 603 21.93 -13.27 -23.62
C VAL A 603 23.07 -14.22 -23.24
N ALA A 604 22.91 -15.52 -23.53
CA ALA A 604 23.92 -16.53 -23.19
C ALA A 604 25.27 -16.30 -23.91
N LEU A 605 25.26 -15.64 -25.07
CA LEU A 605 26.45 -15.28 -25.82
C LEU A 605 27.05 -13.92 -25.41
N GLY A 606 26.52 -13.26 -24.37
CA GLY A 606 26.99 -11.96 -23.90
C GLY A 606 26.67 -10.78 -24.82
N ARG A 607 25.87 -11.01 -25.87
CA ARG A 607 25.64 -10.02 -26.95
C ARG A 607 24.59 -8.95 -26.62
N GLN A 608 24.02 -9.00 -25.41
CA GLN A 608 22.93 -8.12 -24.99
C GLN A 608 23.22 -7.40 -23.66
N PHE A 609 24.50 -7.15 -23.38
CA PHE A 609 24.90 -6.41 -22.18
C PHE A 609 24.28 -5.00 -22.14
N ARG A 610 24.28 -4.31 -23.28
CA ARG A 610 23.75 -2.94 -23.41
C ARG A 610 22.29 -2.86 -22.96
N GLU A 611 21.49 -3.84 -23.36
CA GLU A 611 20.07 -3.92 -23.04
C GLU A 611 19.85 -4.24 -21.56
N LEU A 612 20.77 -4.92 -20.89
CA LEU A 612 20.70 -5.21 -19.46
C LEU A 612 21.13 -4.04 -18.57
N LEU A 613 21.85 -3.05 -19.09
CA LEU A 613 22.41 -1.96 -18.28
C LEU A 613 21.37 -1.24 -17.40
N PRO A 614 20.14 -0.92 -17.86
CA PRO A 614 19.12 -0.34 -16.99
C PRO A 614 18.62 -1.28 -15.88
N VAL A 615 18.59 -2.59 -16.14
CA VAL A 615 18.27 -3.61 -15.14
C VAL A 615 19.34 -3.63 -14.05
N LEU A 616 20.62 -3.56 -14.43
CA LEU A 616 21.74 -3.50 -13.47
C LEU A 616 21.75 -2.21 -12.67
N TRP A 617 21.47 -1.08 -13.32
CA TRP A 617 21.31 0.21 -12.63
C TRP A 617 20.20 0.14 -11.59
N MET A 618 19.03 -0.42 -11.93
CA MET A 618 17.96 -0.63 -10.96
C MET A 618 18.37 -1.58 -9.83
N LYS A 619 19.09 -2.67 -10.15
CA LYS A 619 19.58 -3.66 -9.17
C LYS A 619 20.60 -3.05 -8.20
N GLY A 620 21.43 -2.11 -8.68
CA GLY A 620 22.35 -1.30 -7.89
C GLY A 620 21.71 -0.12 -7.16
N GLY A 621 20.38 -0.08 -7.05
CA GLY A 621 19.67 0.95 -6.27
C GLY A 621 19.18 2.15 -7.07
N ALA A 622 19.31 2.15 -8.41
CA ALA A 622 18.91 3.26 -9.28
C ALA A 622 19.50 4.60 -8.84
N ILE A 623 20.77 4.60 -8.42
CA ILE A 623 21.46 5.78 -7.89
C ILE A 623 21.93 6.61 -9.08
N GLY A 624 21.58 7.91 -9.07
CA GLY A 624 21.96 8.84 -10.14
C GLY A 624 21.36 8.49 -11.51
N ARG A 625 21.70 9.27 -12.54
CA ARG A 625 21.15 9.09 -13.89
C ARG A 625 21.48 7.72 -14.46
N CYS A 626 20.49 7.04 -15.05
CA CYS A 626 20.69 5.74 -15.68
C CYS A 626 21.83 5.82 -16.75
N PRO A 627 22.87 4.99 -16.64
CA PRO A 627 24.02 5.05 -17.53
C PRO A 627 23.64 4.61 -18.95
N THR A 628 24.34 5.16 -19.94
CA THR A 628 24.20 4.82 -21.35
C THR A 628 25.56 4.56 -21.99
N LEU A 629 25.62 3.58 -22.90
CA LEU A 629 26.82 3.31 -23.68
C LEU A 629 26.85 4.22 -24.92
N LYS A 630 27.98 4.91 -25.14
CA LYS A 630 28.15 5.88 -26.24
C LYS A 630 28.43 5.22 -27.59
N ASN A 631 29.05 4.04 -27.60
CA ASN A 631 29.45 3.31 -28.79
C ASN A 631 28.78 1.92 -28.82
N ASP A 632 28.76 1.29 -29.99
CA ASP A 632 28.23 -0.07 -30.16
C ASP A 632 29.19 -1.16 -29.70
N GLU A 633 30.48 -0.85 -29.53
CA GLU A 633 31.46 -1.75 -28.91
C GLU A 633 31.29 -1.76 -27.39
N LEU A 634 31.25 -2.97 -26.82
CA LEU A 634 31.20 -3.18 -25.39
C LEU A 634 32.58 -2.91 -24.78
N PRO A 635 32.67 -2.10 -23.71
CA PRO A 635 33.93 -1.93 -22.99
C PRO A 635 34.28 -3.20 -22.21
N GLU A 636 35.54 -3.35 -21.83
CA GLU A 636 36.04 -4.46 -21.01
C GLU A 636 35.53 -4.37 -19.57
N MET A 637 35.31 -3.14 -19.10
CA MET A 637 34.76 -2.81 -17.78
C MET A 637 34.05 -1.46 -17.78
N LEU A 638 33.18 -1.28 -16.79
CA LEU A 638 32.52 -0.01 -16.48
C LEU A 638 32.76 0.34 -15.02
N ILE A 639 33.31 1.52 -14.77
CA ILE A 639 33.43 2.10 -13.44
C ILE A 639 32.50 3.32 -13.41
N LEU A 640 31.45 3.26 -12.61
CA LEU A 640 30.38 4.27 -12.57
C LEU A 640 30.21 4.84 -11.15
N PRO A 641 31.12 5.74 -10.72
CA PRO A 641 31.10 6.30 -9.36
C PRO A 641 29.81 7.04 -9.01
N GLN A 642 29.27 7.79 -9.98
CA GLN A 642 28.02 8.55 -9.85
C GLN A 642 26.80 7.64 -9.62
N ASN A 643 26.87 6.40 -10.09
CA ASN A 643 25.84 5.38 -9.88
C ASN A 643 26.19 4.43 -8.72
N LYS A 644 27.34 4.63 -8.07
CA LYS A 644 27.91 3.74 -7.03
C LYS A 644 27.98 2.28 -7.45
N MET A 645 28.18 2.02 -8.75
CA MET A 645 28.28 0.67 -9.29
C MET A 645 29.46 0.49 -10.25
N ALA A 646 29.90 -0.75 -10.38
CA ALA A 646 30.91 -1.15 -11.35
C ALA A 646 30.53 -2.47 -12.03
N VAL A 647 31.00 -2.68 -13.25
CA VAL A 647 30.76 -3.90 -14.03
C VAL A 647 32.07 -4.37 -14.65
N LEU A 648 32.46 -5.61 -14.37
CA LEU A 648 33.51 -6.32 -15.10
C LEU A 648 32.86 -7.16 -16.20
N ILE A 649 33.15 -6.87 -17.47
CA ILE A 649 32.53 -7.54 -18.63
C ILE A 649 33.41 -8.70 -19.11
N ASP A 650 34.73 -8.56 -19.02
CA ASP A 650 35.70 -9.59 -19.38
C ASP A 650 36.64 -9.89 -18.19
N GLU A 651 36.63 -11.14 -17.72
CA GLU A 651 37.41 -11.59 -16.56
C GLU A 651 38.93 -11.47 -16.73
N ILE A 652 39.42 -11.39 -17.97
CA ILE A 652 40.85 -11.20 -18.27
C ILE A 652 41.36 -9.87 -17.67
N TYR A 653 40.49 -8.86 -17.55
CA TYR A 653 40.84 -7.52 -17.06
C TYR A 653 40.57 -7.33 -15.56
N TYR A 654 40.42 -8.42 -14.81
CA TYR A 654 40.15 -8.34 -13.36
C TYR A 654 41.21 -7.53 -12.60
N SER A 655 42.49 -7.65 -12.94
CA SER A 655 43.56 -6.96 -12.22
C SER A 655 43.48 -5.44 -12.40
N GLU A 656 43.20 -5.00 -13.63
CA GLU A 656 42.96 -3.60 -13.98
C GLU A 656 41.67 -3.07 -13.33
N PHE A 657 40.62 -3.89 -13.33
CA PHE A 657 39.35 -3.57 -12.71
C PHE A 657 39.46 -3.37 -11.19
N ASP A 658 40.15 -4.27 -10.48
CA ASP A 658 40.39 -4.16 -9.03
C ASP A 658 41.20 -2.89 -8.70
N ALA A 659 42.21 -2.58 -9.51
CA ALA A 659 43.01 -1.37 -9.36
C ALA A 659 42.20 -0.08 -9.60
N GLU A 660 41.27 -0.08 -10.57
CA GLU A 660 40.42 1.07 -10.83
C GLU A 660 39.31 1.22 -9.79
N LEU A 661 38.67 0.10 -9.40
CA LEU A 661 37.64 0.07 -8.36
C LEU A 661 38.17 0.58 -7.01
N SER A 662 39.44 0.26 -6.69
CA SER A 662 40.11 0.73 -5.46
C SER A 662 40.24 2.26 -5.38
N LYS A 663 40.15 2.98 -6.50
CA LYS A 663 40.15 4.46 -6.52
C LYS A 663 38.80 5.06 -6.14
N HIS A 664 37.75 4.26 -6.08
CA HIS A 664 36.36 4.67 -5.91
C HIS A 664 35.69 3.96 -4.73
N PRO A 665 36.04 4.31 -3.47
CA PRO A 665 35.46 3.68 -2.28
C PRO A 665 33.94 3.87 -2.15
N GLU A 666 33.37 4.86 -2.81
CA GLU A 666 31.93 5.13 -2.88
C GLU A 666 31.12 4.05 -3.60
N ILE A 667 31.75 3.25 -4.48
CA ILE A 667 31.07 2.17 -5.20
C ILE A 667 30.66 1.07 -4.23
N GLN A 668 29.37 0.75 -4.19
CA GLN A 668 28.80 -0.26 -3.30
C GLN A 668 28.39 -1.54 -4.04
N THR A 669 28.07 -1.44 -5.34
CA THR A 669 27.59 -2.58 -6.12
C THR A 669 28.57 -2.97 -7.22
N VAL A 670 28.89 -4.26 -7.32
CA VAL A 670 29.82 -4.80 -8.32
C VAL A 670 29.15 -5.94 -9.08
N PHE A 671 29.12 -5.84 -10.40
CA PHE A 671 28.64 -6.89 -11.28
C PHE A 671 29.83 -7.54 -11.99
N ILE A 672 29.88 -8.86 -12.02
CA ILE A 672 30.94 -9.61 -12.69
C ILE A 672 30.32 -10.54 -13.72
N VAL A 673 30.68 -10.35 -14.98
CA VAL A 673 30.30 -11.21 -16.09
C VAL A 673 31.25 -12.41 -16.14
N THR A 674 30.79 -13.57 -15.68
CA THR A 674 31.54 -14.83 -15.79
C THR A 674 30.59 -16.02 -15.66
N ASP A 675 30.86 -17.10 -16.38
CA ASP A 675 30.16 -18.39 -16.24
C ASP A 675 30.79 -19.28 -15.15
N SER A 676 32.00 -18.94 -14.69
CA SER A 676 32.76 -19.69 -13.70
C SER A 676 32.47 -19.23 -12.27
N GLU A 677 31.74 -20.05 -11.51
CA GLU A 677 31.45 -19.81 -10.09
C GLU A 677 32.73 -19.75 -9.23
N THR A 678 33.74 -20.53 -9.60
CA THR A 678 35.04 -20.52 -8.91
C THR A 678 35.77 -19.20 -9.15
N ALA A 679 35.77 -18.70 -10.40
CA ALA A 679 36.38 -17.41 -10.74
C ALA A 679 35.65 -16.27 -10.02
N TYR A 680 34.31 -16.25 -10.09
CA TYR A 680 33.47 -15.28 -9.37
C TYR A 680 33.80 -15.24 -7.87
N ARG A 681 33.77 -16.39 -7.19
CA ARG A 681 34.10 -16.49 -5.76
C ARG A 681 35.52 -16.08 -5.42
N SER A 682 36.46 -16.25 -6.34
CA SER A 682 37.84 -15.80 -6.15
C SER A 682 37.94 -14.28 -6.24
N MET A 683 37.27 -13.67 -7.23
CA MET A 683 37.28 -12.23 -7.49
C MET A 683 36.60 -11.43 -6.37
N ILE A 684 35.45 -11.87 -5.87
CA ILE A 684 34.70 -11.10 -4.87
C ILE A 684 35.32 -11.11 -3.47
N ARG A 685 36.33 -11.96 -3.20
CA ARG A 685 36.99 -12.04 -1.88
C ARG A 685 37.68 -10.75 -1.47
N THR A 686 38.08 -9.92 -2.44
CA THR A 686 38.70 -8.62 -2.17
C THR A 686 37.67 -7.50 -1.95
N TYR A 687 36.38 -7.78 -2.17
CA TYR A 687 35.29 -6.79 -2.13
C TYR A 687 34.40 -6.93 -0.89
N ASP A 688 35.02 -7.13 0.29
CA ASP A 688 34.27 -7.23 1.54
C ASP A 688 33.41 -5.96 1.78
N GLY A 689 32.16 -6.17 2.19
CA GLY A 689 31.17 -5.10 2.40
C GLY A 689 30.51 -4.53 1.13
N LYS A 690 30.83 -5.00 -0.08
CA LYS A 690 30.13 -4.61 -1.33
C LYS A 690 29.11 -5.66 -1.77
N ASP A 691 28.02 -5.21 -2.37
CA ASP A 691 27.03 -6.07 -3.02
C ASP A 691 27.59 -6.58 -4.36
N CYS A 692 28.02 -7.84 -4.40
CA CYS A 692 28.54 -8.47 -5.61
C CYS A 692 27.50 -9.38 -6.27
N TYR A 693 27.42 -9.35 -7.61
CA TYR A 693 26.50 -10.17 -8.40
C TYR A 693 27.19 -10.87 -9.57
N GLN A 694 26.84 -12.14 -9.82
CA GLN A 694 27.33 -12.90 -10.96
C GLN A 694 26.37 -12.73 -12.15
N LEU A 695 26.79 -11.99 -13.18
CA LEU A 695 25.94 -11.69 -14.33
C LEU A 695 25.72 -12.93 -15.24
N TYR A 696 24.67 -12.87 -16.06
CA TYR A 696 24.16 -13.92 -16.95
C TYR A 696 23.71 -15.19 -16.26
N ARG A 697 24.52 -15.83 -15.41
CA ARG A 697 24.07 -17.02 -14.68
C ARG A 697 22.93 -16.68 -13.73
N ASP A 698 23.09 -15.70 -12.83
CA ASP A 698 22.04 -15.32 -11.89
C ASP A 698 20.77 -14.82 -12.62
N TYR A 699 20.95 -14.08 -13.71
CA TYR A 699 19.84 -13.59 -14.52
C TYR A 699 19.11 -14.73 -15.24
N LEU A 700 19.84 -15.58 -15.98
CA LEU A 700 19.25 -16.69 -16.72
C LEU A 700 18.62 -17.73 -15.78
N ASP A 701 19.29 -18.06 -14.67
CA ASP A 701 18.81 -19.05 -13.72
C ASP A 701 17.57 -18.54 -12.97
N ASN A 702 17.54 -17.26 -12.57
CA ASN A 702 16.37 -16.68 -11.90
C ASN A 702 15.10 -16.79 -12.77
N PHE A 703 15.21 -16.48 -14.07
CA PHE A 703 14.07 -16.54 -14.99
C PHE A 703 13.78 -17.95 -15.55
N ARG A 704 14.67 -18.93 -15.33
CA ARG A 704 14.42 -20.36 -15.59
C ARG A 704 13.77 -21.08 -14.42
N ILE A 705 14.10 -20.70 -13.18
CA ILE A 705 13.63 -21.37 -11.97
C ILE A 705 12.22 -20.89 -11.61
N ASN A 706 11.90 -19.62 -11.87
CA ASN A 706 10.59 -19.03 -11.57
C ASN A 706 9.46 -19.46 -12.52
N THR A 707 9.68 -20.42 -13.42
CA THR A 707 8.68 -20.91 -14.36
C THR A 707 8.01 -22.23 -13.97
N GLY A 708 8.34 -22.80 -12.81
CA GLY A 708 7.70 -24.02 -12.34
C GLY A 708 7.89 -24.30 -10.86
N ARG A 709 7.00 -23.75 -10.03
CA ARG A 709 6.58 -24.31 -8.73
C ARG A 709 5.15 -23.93 -8.42
#